data_AF-A0A1E5QP63-F1
#
_entry.id   AF-A0A1E5QP63-F1
#
_cell.length_a   1.000
_cell.length_b   1.000
_cell.length_c   1.000
_cell.angle_alpha   90.00
_cell.angle_beta   90.00
_cell.angle_gamma   90.00
#
_symmetry.space_group_name_H-M   'P 1'
#
loop_
_entity.id
_entity.type
_entity.pdbx_description
1 polymer ?
#
loop_
_entity_poly.entity_id
_entity_poly.type
_entity_poly.pdbx_seq_one_letter_code
_entity_poly.pdbx_strand_id
1 'polypeptide(L)'
;MALIFGTPGNDLLAGTPADDEIFGLSGDDTLFGQAGNDTLLGNQGNDFLFGGVGNDLLWGGKGEDRIFGDRGNDTLHGNQGNDSINGNDGDDVIYGGKGNDTLRGGKGNDRLFGDDGDDYLYGDLGSDTLTGGLGRDVFAIATRSGGSSLADADVITDFTLGEDRIFLQDGLRFQNLQITAGANNSAVLRDSASGHFIAILLGVNPTLLSEQNFLGDAPTPSPVVPPVRPPIPTPTPTPPPNTLVNGIASGDTTQTSTVLWTRSLQTGSVTFEYSTDPSFSAIAGTRSATITDPQAPVKAEVTGLTPGTQYYYRVTDAAGDTAIGQFRTPAELGFSRGLRFGVSGDLQGELAPFVSIRNAPDRNLDFFVQMGDMVEMDSESPALPGVTQAKTLAEFRTKQAEIYSERFGLNPWADLRATTSVYATWDDHELTNDFAGGATPATSPQKQDIFRNDPNATAPFVNETQVFLQALQAFQEYFPVEDRSYGNTGDPRTANKQELYRYQTFGSDAAIYVLDVRSFRDRPLPFTPEIAYQPGDPLPQAIETALTNAFDPNRTMLGAAQLNQFQQDLLAAEQNGVTWKFVMSTVPMQNFGIPVIGERWEGYAAERTELLKFIEDNNIRNVVFVTGDFHGSVVNNVTYQEGFGQPQIATGVFDVMIGPVAIQLTVPFLPAPFNQTFAAPFGPATIGFTPPDLLTQQGKSQAKYLALTDRAAKDQYVREVLDYRAATLLGYEPIGLENLPNAQLLQGEYLAVHTYGWSEFEITPGTQQLRVTTYGVAPYTQADLLANSTAITSLQPEIVSQFVVNPV
;
A
#
# COMPACT_ATOMS: atom_id res chain seq x y z
N MET A 1 28.03 -1.15 21.58
CA MET A 1 29.35 -0.53 21.74
C MET A 1 30.27 -0.75 20.55
N ALA A 2 29.99 0.03 19.52
CA ALA A 2 30.83 0.46 18.44
C ALA A 2 31.33 1.89 18.76
N LEU A 3 32.53 2.19 18.28
CA LEU A 3 33.10 3.53 18.28
C LEU A 3 33.31 3.93 16.82
N ILE A 4 32.59 4.95 16.36
CA ILE A 4 32.46 5.32 14.94
C ILE A 4 32.97 6.74 14.73
N PHE A 5 33.85 6.92 13.74
CA PHE A 5 34.36 8.22 13.33
C PHE A 5 34.01 8.49 11.88
N GLY A 6 33.48 9.68 11.61
CA GLY A 6 33.37 10.27 10.29
C GLY A 6 34.71 10.75 9.75
N THR A 7 34.60 11.60 8.74
CA THR A 7 35.67 12.27 8.03
C THR A 7 35.50 13.79 8.18
N PRO A 8 36.41 14.61 7.64
CA PRO A 8 36.23 16.07 7.65
C PRO A 8 35.21 16.61 6.62
N GLY A 9 34.36 15.78 6.03
CA GLY A 9 33.31 16.19 5.08
C GLY A 9 31.97 15.56 5.46
N ASN A 10 30.90 15.88 4.72
CA ASN A 10 29.54 15.47 5.07
C ASN A 10 29.37 13.94 5.06
N ASP A 11 29.10 13.36 6.22
CA ASP A 11 29.04 11.92 6.44
C ASP A 11 27.63 11.43 6.84
N LEU A 12 27.35 10.16 6.54
CA LEU A 12 26.16 9.45 7.01
C LEU A 12 26.61 8.29 7.90
N LEU A 13 26.45 8.44 9.22
CA LEU A 13 26.97 7.53 10.23
C LEU A 13 25.81 6.86 10.98
N ALA A 14 25.92 5.56 11.22
CA ALA A 14 24.93 4.82 11.99
C ALA A 14 25.58 3.84 12.96
N GLY A 15 25.10 3.87 14.20
CA GLY A 15 25.38 2.91 15.25
C GLY A 15 24.70 1.57 15.02
N THR A 16 24.75 0.77 16.07
CA THR A 16 24.21 -0.56 16.24
C THR A 16 23.09 -0.52 17.28
N PRO A 17 22.33 -1.60 17.49
CA PRO A 17 21.32 -1.64 18.56
C PRO A 17 21.88 -1.73 20.00
N ALA A 18 23.12 -1.29 20.26
CA ALA A 18 23.74 -1.28 21.58
C ALA A 18 24.40 0.08 21.83
N ASP A 19 24.67 0.43 23.10
CA ASP A 19 25.28 1.70 23.50
C ASP A 19 26.58 2.02 22.72
N ASP A 20 26.56 3.04 21.86
CA ASP A 20 27.61 3.39 20.90
C ASP A 20 28.13 4.82 21.07
N GLU A 21 29.33 5.09 20.54
CA GLU A 21 29.90 6.44 20.45
C GLU A 21 30.16 6.82 18.98
N ILE A 22 29.59 7.93 18.52
CA ILE A 22 29.63 8.36 17.11
C ILE A 22 30.13 9.81 17.02
N PHE A 23 31.13 10.06 16.17
CA PHE A 23 31.76 11.38 15.98
C PHE A 23 31.69 11.80 14.50
N GLY A 24 30.96 12.88 14.18
CA GLY A 24 30.86 13.47 12.83
C GLY A 24 32.15 14.17 12.38
N LEU A 25 32.68 15.05 13.25
CA LEU A 25 33.92 15.83 13.14
C LEU A 25 33.76 17.19 12.46
N SER A 26 33.73 17.26 11.14
CA SER A 26 33.60 18.51 10.40
C SER A 26 32.84 18.23 9.13
N GLY A 27 31.97 19.15 8.70
CA GLY A 27 31.06 18.90 7.58
C GLY A 27 29.62 18.87 8.09
N ASP A 28 28.66 18.89 7.18
CA ASP A 28 27.24 18.79 7.55
C ASP A 28 26.86 17.30 7.60
N ASP A 29 26.89 16.71 8.78
CA ASP A 29 26.82 15.26 9.00
C ASP A 29 25.40 14.79 9.34
N THR A 30 25.14 13.49 9.19
CA THR A 30 23.93 12.83 9.67
C THR A 30 24.28 11.58 10.48
N LEU A 31 23.93 11.59 11.77
CA LEU A 31 24.28 10.57 12.75
C LEU A 31 23.02 9.87 13.28
N PHE A 32 23.06 8.53 13.36
CA PHE A 32 22.00 7.70 13.94
C PHE A 32 22.56 6.84 15.08
N GLY A 33 22.05 6.98 16.31
CA GLY A 33 22.39 6.11 17.45
C GLY A 33 21.79 4.71 17.29
N GLN A 34 20.50 4.66 16.97
CA GLN A 34 19.66 3.48 16.76
C GLN A 34 18.96 3.01 18.02
N ALA A 35 19.52 2.05 18.75
CA ALA A 35 18.95 1.60 20.00
C ALA A 35 20.08 1.35 20.98
N GLY A 36 19.83 1.47 22.28
CA GLY A 36 20.91 1.56 23.27
C GLY A 36 21.03 3.00 23.77
N ASN A 37 21.87 3.21 24.77
CA ASN A 37 22.16 4.55 25.28
C ASN A 37 23.39 5.09 24.56
N ASP A 38 23.18 5.85 23.51
CA ASP A 38 24.19 6.26 22.55
C ASP A 38 24.75 7.65 22.88
N THR A 39 25.95 7.91 22.38
CA THR A 39 26.63 9.19 22.47
C THR A 39 27.00 9.68 21.07
N LEU A 40 26.37 10.78 20.62
CA LEU A 40 26.54 11.34 19.28
C LEU A 40 27.12 12.76 19.36
N LEU A 41 28.18 13.03 18.59
CA LEU A 41 28.82 14.33 18.50
C LEU A 41 28.92 14.79 17.04
N GLY A 42 28.13 15.79 16.63
CA GLY A 42 28.21 16.43 15.32
C GLY A 42 29.53 17.17 15.11
N ASN A 43 29.85 18.07 16.06
CA ASN A 43 31.05 18.91 16.14
C ASN A 43 31.02 20.20 15.31
N GLN A 44 31.37 20.19 14.03
CA GLN A 44 31.43 21.43 13.21
C GLN A 44 30.65 21.22 11.93
N GLY A 45 29.73 22.14 11.61
CA GLY A 45 28.85 22.04 10.44
C GLY A 45 27.40 22.05 10.91
N ASN A 46 26.47 22.04 9.96
CA ASN A 46 25.04 22.00 10.25
C ASN A 46 24.57 20.55 10.26
N ASP A 47 24.55 19.94 11.43
CA ASP A 47 24.43 18.49 11.59
C ASP A 47 22.99 18.02 11.83
N PHE A 48 22.75 16.75 11.53
CA PHE A 48 21.52 16.01 11.82
C PHE A 48 21.80 14.86 12.77
N LEU A 49 21.28 14.91 14.00
CA LEU A 49 21.50 13.87 15.00
C LEU A 49 20.17 13.22 15.39
N PHE A 50 20.14 11.89 15.39
CA PHE A 50 19.00 11.08 15.83
C PHE A 50 19.47 10.07 16.87
N GLY A 51 19.00 10.17 18.12
CA GLY A 51 19.35 9.27 19.21
C GLY A 51 18.80 7.88 18.95
N GLY A 52 17.48 7.77 18.86
CA GLY A 52 16.79 6.54 18.50
C GLY A 52 16.04 5.98 19.69
N VAL A 53 16.34 4.77 20.14
CA VAL A 53 15.67 4.13 21.28
C VAL A 53 16.65 3.92 22.42
N GLY A 54 16.53 4.69 23.48
CA GLY A 54 17.37 4.61 24.67
C GLY A 54 17.50 5.97 25.31
N ASN A 55 18.34 6.08 26.35
CA ASN A 55 18.63 7.36 26.98
C ASN A 55 19.94 7.89 26.39
N ASP A 56 19.82 8.72 25.38
CA ASP A 56 20.92 9.13 24.52
C ASP A 56 21.51 10.48 24.94
N LEU A 57 22.75 10.72 24.52
CA LEU A 57 23.49 11.95 24.78
C LEU A 57 24.00 12.55 23.46
N LEU A 58 23.40 13.65 23.03
CA LEU A 58 23.61 14.25 21.71
C LEU A 58 24.19 15.65 21.85
N TRP A 59 25.26 15.94 21.09
CA TRP A 59 25.82 17.28 20.94
C TRP A 59 25.88 17.68 19.46
N GLY A 60 25.16 18.74 19.08
CA GLY A 60 25.23 19.35 17.74
C GLY A 60 26.62 19.93 17.49
N GLY A 61 26.96 20.99 18.21
CA GLY A 61 28.33 21.51 18.25
C GLY A 61 28.41 22.94 17.73
N LYS A 62 28.88 23.14 16.50
CA LYS A 62 28.97 24.46 15.88
C LYS A 62 28.28 24.44 14.54
N GLY A 63 27.22 25.20 14.39
CA GLY A 63 26.44 25.29 13.17
C GLY A 63 24.96 25.41 13.52
N GLU A 64 24.10 25.44 12.53
CA GLU A 64 22.65 25.38 12.74
C GLU A 64 22.23 23.91 12.69
N ASP A 65 22.19 23.28 13.87
CA ASP A 65 22.01 21.84 14.02
C ASP A 65 20.54 21.45 14.17
N ARG A 66 20.24 20.20 13.81
CA ARG A 66 18.93 19.56 14.03
C ARG A 66 19.09 18.28 14.81
N ILE A 67 18.55 18.28 16.03
CA ILE A 67 18.79 17.23 17.02
C ILE A 67 17.46 16.61 17.45
N PHE A 68 17.37 15.28 17.38
CA PHE A 68 16.19 14.50 17.75
C PHE A 68 16.57 13.42 18.75
N GLY A 69 15.97 13.45 19.96
CA GLY A 69 16.16 12.40 20.98
C GLY A 69 15.50 11.08 20.57
N ASP A 70 14.27 11.18 20.06
CA ASP A 70 13.41 10.07 19.64
C ASP A 70 12.70 9.37 20.82
N ARG A 71 13.14 8.22 21.32
CA ARG A 71 12.46 7.51 22.42
C ARG A 71 13.42 7.23 23.56
N GLY A 72 13.08 7.73 24.73
CA GLY A 72 13.78 7.51 25.99
C GLY A 72 14.11 8.85 26.62
N ASN A 73 14.78 8.83 27.78
CA ASN A 73 15.07 10.04 28.51
C ASN A 73 16.42 10.60 28.07
N ASP A 74 16.40 11.52 27.12
CA ASP A 74 17.57 11.98 26.39
C ASP A 74 18.17 13.25 26.99
N THR A 75 19.44 13.48 26.69
CA THR A 75 20.13 14.75 26.99
C THR A 75 20.70 15.34 25.70
N LEU A 76 20.15 16.48 25.29
CA LEU A 76 20.39 17.09 23.99
C LEU A 76 21.03 18.47 24.14
N HIS A 77 22.09 18.74 23.39
CA HIS A 77 22.83 20.00 23.43
C HIS A 77 23.03 20.57 22.01
N GLY A 78 22.47 21.75 21.72
CA GLY A 78 22.72 22.50 20.47
C GLY A 78 24.15 23.06 20.42
N ASN A 79 24.51 23.78 21.48
CA ASN A 79 25.80 24.44 21.72
C ASN A 79 25.98 25.79 21.01
N GLN A 80 26.43 25.85 19.76
CA GLN A 80 26.69 27.13 19.07
C GLN A 80 25.98 27.17 17.72
N GLY A 81 25.04 28.10 17.56
CA GLY A 81 24.32 28.37 16.33
C GLY A 81 22.84 28.53 16.60
N ASN A 82 22.02 28.62 15.55
CA ASN A 82 20.57 28.67 15.71
C ASN A 82 20.05 27.24 15.52
N ASP A 83 19.87 26.54 16.62
CA ASP A 83 19.63 25.11 16.64
C ASP A 83 18.13 24.80 16.73
N SER A 84 17.78 23.62 16.23
CA SER A 84 16.42 23.09 16.32
C SER A 84 16.45 21.71 16.97
N ILE A 85 15.92 21.63 18.18
CA ILE A 85 16.07 20.47 19.05
C ILE A 85 14.70 19.95 19.48
N ASN A 86 14.49 18.64 19.36
CA ASN A 86 13.26 17.96 19.75
C ASN A 86 13.54 16.68 20.55
N GLY A 87 13.06 16.63 21.80
CA GLY A 87 13.19 15.47 22.69
C GLY A 87 12.41 14.25 22.20
N ASN A 88 11.20 14.49 21.68
CA ASN A 88 10.21 13.47 21.28
C ASN A 88 9.60 12.72 22.48
N ASP A 89 9.81 11.42 22.68
CA ASP A 89 9.12 10.64 23.73
C ASP A 89 10.07 10.33 24.90
N GLY A 90 9.86 10.90 26.09
CA GLY A 90 10.64 10.63 27.29
C GLY A 90 10.69 11.84 28.24
N ASP A 91 11.27 11.68 29.43
CA ASP A 91 11.58 12.83 30.30
C ASP A 91 12.97 13.40 29.90
N ASP A 92 12.99 14.40 29.02
CA ASP A 92 14.19 14.88 28.35
C ASP A 92 14.85 16.09 29.03
N VAL A 93 16.14 16.30 28.73
CA VAL A 93 16.89 17.49 29.12
C VAL A 93 17.51 18.12 27.89
N ILE A 94 17.09 19.34 27.56
CA ILE A 94 17.45 20.04 26.32
C ILE A 94 18.14 21.37 26.65
N TYR A 95 19.31 21.59 26.04
CA TYR A 95 20.08 22.83 26.11
C TYR A 95 20.23 23.42 24.70
N GLY A 96 19.71 24.62 24.46
CA GLY A 96 19.89 25.35 23.20
C GLY A 96 21.34 25.78 23.03
N GLY A 97 21.82 26.62 23.94
CA GLY A 97 23.22 27.02 24.00
C GLY A 97 23.39 28.47 23.59
N LYS A 98 24.07 28.74 22.48
CA LYS A 98 24.30 30.10 21.99
C LYS A 98 23.68 30.28 20.63
N GLY A 99 22.79 31.25 20.49
CA GLY A 99 22.12 31.59 19.25
C GLY A 99 20.62 31.63 19.50
N ASN A 100 19.82 31.79 18.45
CA ASN A 100 18.37 31.84 18.61
C ASN A 100 17.80 30.45 18.30
N ASP A 101 17.46 29.71 19.34
CA ASP A 101 17.16 28.29 19.27
C ASP A 101 15.65 28.01 19.28
N THR A 102 15.27 26.84 18.79
CA THR A 102 13.92 26.31 18.88
C THR A 102 13.95 24.95 19.56
N LEU A 103 13.41 24.89 20.78
CA LEU A 103 13.45 23.73 21.66
C LEU A 103 12.05 23.16 21.86
N ARG A 104 11.91 21.84 21.68
CA ARG A 104 10.66 21.11 21.89
C ARG A 104 10.91 19.90 22.78
N GLY A 105 10.20 19.80 23.91
CA GLY A 105 10.27 18.66 24.83
C GLY A 105 9.63 17.43 24.21
N GLY A 106 8.31 17.45 24.05
CA GLY A 106 7.59 16.40 23.36
C GLY A 106 6.60 15.72 24.30
N LYS A 107 6.73 14.41 24.56
CA LYS A 107 5.94 13.68 25.55
C LYS A 107 6.81 13.32 26.76
N GLY A 108 6.46 13.80 27.93
CA GLY A 108 7.14 13.49 29.18
C GLY A 108 7.30 14.75 30.01
N ASN A 109 8.03 14.68 31.11
CA ASN A 109 8.28 15.84 31.96
C ASN A 109 9.68 16.37 31.68
N ASP A 110 9.75 17.34 30.79
CA ASP A 110 10.98 17.77 30.16
C ASP A 110 11.62 18.96 30.89
N ARG A 111 12.91 19.16 30.66
CA ARG A 111 13.66 20.33 31.12
C ARG A 111 14.32 21.01 29.95
N LEU A 112 13.84 22.20 29.59
CA LEU A 112 14.34 22.98 28.47
C LEU A 112 15.08 24.23 29.00
N PHE A 113 16.27 24.46 28.46
CA PHE A 113 17.12 25.61 28.73
C PHE A 113 17.48 26.29 27.40
N GLY A 114 16.98 27.51 27.16
CA GLY A 114 17.33 28.31 25.97
C GLY A 114 18.80 28.75 25.99
N ASP A 115 19.26 29.19 27.16
CA ASP A 115 20.61 29.71 27.42
C ASP A 115 20.83 31.12 26.84
N ASP A 116 21.78 31.34 25.92
CA ASP A 116 22.09 32.68 25.36
C ASP A 116 21.36 32.85 24.01
N GLY A 117 20.30 33.68 23.91
CA GLY A 117 19.52 33.74 22.68
C GLY A 117 18.18 34.45 22.78
N ASP A 118 17.57 34.79 21.64
CA ASP A 118 16.12 35.02 21.59
C ASP A 118 15.46 33.67 21.20
N ASP A 119 15.00 32.88 22.18
CA ASP A 119 14.64 31.46 21.99
C ASP A 119 13.14 31.16 21.94
N TYR A 120 12.79 30.00 21.38
CA TYR A 120 11.43 29.46 21.39
C TYR A 120 11.38 28.12 22.13
N LEU A 121 10.63 28.05 23.24
CA LEU A 121 10.54 26.86 24.08
C LEU A 121 9.12 26.28 24.06
N TYR A 122 9.00 25.00 23.72
CA TYR A 122 7.75 24.24 23.66
C TYR A 122 7.85 23.00 24.58
N GLY A 123 7.15 23.01 25.73
CA GLY A 123 7.09 21.81 26.60
C GLY A 123 6.31 20.65 25.96
N ASP A 124 5.17 20.98 25.35
CA ASP A 124 4.22 20.04 24.72
C ASP A 124 3.36 19.18 25.69
N LEU A 125 3.65 17.90 25.89
CA LEU A 125 2.80 16.98 26.65
C LEU A 125 3.51 16.52 27.91
N GLY A 126 3.10 17.06 29.06
CA GLY A 126 3.58 16.64 30.36
C GLY A 126 3.67 17.83 31.30
N SER A 127 4.44 17.70 32.38
CA SER A 127 4.69 18.77 33.35
C SER A 127 6.14 19.24 33.19
N ASP A 128 6.34 20.27 32.38
CA ASP A 128 7.67 20.65 31.90
C ASP A 128 8.29 21.77 32.74
N THR A 129 9.61 21.88 32.71
CA THR A 129 10.36 23.00 33.30
C THR A 129 11.10 23.75 32.20
N LEU A 130 10.73 25.01 31.99
CA LEU A 130 11.25 25.86 30.92
C LEU A 130 12.06 27.03 31.51
N THR A 131 13.27 27.24 31.00
CA THR A 131 14.16 28.34 31.38
C THR A 131 14.65 29.01 30.11
N GLY A 132 14.32 30.29 29.93
CA GLY A 132 14.67 31.03 28.70
C GLY A 132 16.15 31.39 28.67
N GLY A 133 16.65 31.99 29.75
CA GLY A 133 18.02 32.45 29.85
C GLY A 133 18.19 33.93 29.49
N LEU A 134 19.21 34.25 28.69
CA LEU A 134 19.53 35.61 28.28
C LEU A 134 18.96 35.94 26.91
N GLY A 135 17.97 36.82 26.86
CA GLY A 135 17.49 37.42 25.62
C GLY A 135 16.01 37.69 25.70
N ARG A 136 15.32 37.67 24.56
CA ARG A 136 13.86 37.80 24.50
C ARG A 136 13.24 36.48 24.07
N ASP A 137 12.74 35.75 25.04
CA ASP A 137 12.29 34.38 24.84
C ASP A 137 10.78 34.27 24.66
N VAL A 138 10.37 33.18 24.01
CA VAL A 138 8.97 32.82 23.79
C VAL A 138 8.69 31.45 24.39
N PHE A 139 7.88 31.44 25.44
CA PHE A 139 7.41 30.21 26.08
C PHE A 139 6.04 29.84 25.52
N ALA A 140 5.97 28.70 24.84
CA ALA A 140 4.72 28.17 24.32
C ALA A 140 4.00 27.32 25.37
N ILE A 141 2.75 27.67 25.66
CA ILE A 141 1.90 26.95 26.61
C ILE A 141 0.59 26.53 25.94
N ALA A 142 0.11 25.33 26.27
CA ALA A 142 -0.99 24.68 25.56
C ALA A 142 -1.99 24.05 26.55
N THR A 143 -3.23 23.78 26.12
CA THR A 143 -4.21 23.10 27.01
C THR A 143 -3.83 21.65 27.30
N ARG A 144 -3.02 21.06 26.42
CA ARG A 144 -2.49 19.71 26.52
C ARG A 144 -1.29 19.57 27.46
N SER A 145 -0.60 20.65 27.79
CA SER A 145 0.51 20.70 28.77
C SER A 145 0.03 20.94 30.21
N GLY A 146 -1.26 20.66 30.45
CA GLY A 146 -1.96 21.06 31.67
C GLY A 146 -3.00 20.04 32.12
N GLY A 147 -3.13 19.89 33.44
CA GLY A 147 -4.06 18.94 34.05
C GLY A 147 -4.99 19.57 35.07
N SER A 148 -5.76 18.70 35.74
CA SER A 148 -6.71 19.11 36.77
C SER A 148 -6.02 19.53 38.09
N SER A 149 -4.72 19.24 38.24
CA SER A 149 -3.89 19.59 39.40
C SER A 149 -2.85 20.66 39.05
N LEU A 150 -2.44 21.45 40.04
CA LEU A 150 -1.33 22.42 39.89
C LEU A 150 0.01 21.74 39.60
N ALA A 151 0.17 20.46 39.97
CA ALA A 151 1.38 19.68 39.67
C ALA A 151 1.51 19.29 38.19
N ASP A 152 0.41 19.40 37.44
CA ASP A 152 0.34 19.04 36.02
C ASP A 152 0.63 20.25 35.12
N ALA A 153 1.03 21.39 35.68
CA ALA A 153 1.27 22.61 34.93
C ALA A 153 2.76 22.82 34.67
N ASP A 154 3.07 23.33 33.49
CA ASP A 154 4.44 23.73 33.14
C ASP A 154 4.98 24.80 34.09
N VAL A 155 6.27 24.78 34.33
CA VAL A 155 6.96 25.73 35.20
C VAL A 155 7.95 26.54 34.38
N ILE A 156 7.69 27.84 34.24
CA ILE A 156 8.62 28.80 33.64
C ILE A 156 9.43 29.44 34.77
N THR A 157 10.75 29.27 34.73
CA THR A 157 11.61 29.54 35.89
C THR A 157 12.14 30.97 35.99
N ASP A 158 12.26 31.69 34.86
CA ASP A 158 12.99 32.95 34.77
C ASP A 158 12.33 34.04 33.89
N PHE A 159 11.01 33.94 33.67
CA PHE A 159 10.25 34.88 32.83
C PHE A 159 10.49 36.36 33.20
N THR A 160 11.05 37.12 32.27
CA THR A 160 11.40 38.53 32.41
C THR A 160 10.35 39.44 31.80
N LEU A 161 9.63 40.17 32.66
CA LEU A 161 8.56 41.08 32.26
C LEU A 161 9.05 42.18 31.29
N GLY A 162 8.44 42.22 30.11
CA GLY A 162 8.70 43.26 29.09
C GLY A 162 9.72 42.83 28.04
N GLU A 163 10.49 41.79 28.31
CA GLU A 163 11.41 41.15 27.37
C GLU A 163 10.76 39.90 26.79
N ASP A 164 10.42 38.94 27.66
CA ASP A 164 9.84 37.66 27.26
C ASP A 164 8.36 37.74 26.90
N ARG A 165 7.90 36.68 26.24
CA ARG A 165 6.52 36.51 25.77
C ARG A 165 6.01 35.09 26.02
N ILE A 166 4.71 34.97 26.21
CA ILE A 166 4.01 33.69 26.28
C ILE A 166 3.20 33.50 25.01
N PHE A 167 3.44 32.40 24.30
CA PHE A 167 2.65 32.00 23.15
C PHE A 167 1.53 31.05 23.56
N LEU A 168 0.28 31.41 23.28
CA LEU A 168 -0.90 30.65 23.66
C LEU A 168 -1.36 29.73 22.52
N GLN A 169 -1.35 28.42 22.75
CA GLN A 169 -1.73 27.40 21.77
C GLN A 169 -3.14 26.83 22.01
N ASP A 170 -3.59 25.88 21.18
CA ASP A 170 -4.88 25.18 21.32
C ASP A 170 -6.13 26.07 21.41
N GLY A 171 -6.11 27.22 20.73
CA GLY A 171 -7.22 28.17 20.80
C GLY A 171 -7.30 28.95 22.12
N LEU A 172 -6.30 28.84 23.00
CA LEU A 172 -6.17 29.69 24.17
C LEU A 172 -5.99 31.14 23.76
N ARG A 173 -6.64 32.03 24.51
CA ARG A 173 -6.58 33.47 24.32
C ARG A 173 -6.45 34.12 25.70
N PHE A 174 -5.80 35.28 25.77
CA PHE A 174 -5.60 35.99 27.04
C PHE A 174 -6.91 36.22 27.79
N GLN A 175 -8.01 36.50 27.07
CA GLN A 175 -9.33 36.74 27.65
C GLN A 175 -9.91 35.50 28.37
N ASN A 176 -9.43 34.30 28.02
CA ASN A 176 -9.89 33.04 28.57
C ASN A 176 -8.95 32.48 29.65
N LEU A 177 -7.96 33.25 30.10
CA LEU A 177 -7.05 32.86 31.18
C LEU A 177 -7.49 33.40 32.53
N GLN A 178 -7.52 32.52 33.53
CA GLN A 178 -7.53 32.90 34.94
C GLN A 178 -6.09 32.99 35.43
N ILE A 179 -5.64 34.20 35.75
CA ILE A 179 -4.30 34.47 36.28
C ILE A 179 -4.42 34.77 37.77
N THR A 180 -3.79 33.94 38.60
CA THR A 180 -3.89 34.02 40.07
C THR A 180 -2.52 34.00 40.74
N ALA A 181 -2.45 34.42 42.01
CA ALA A 181 -1.21 34.35 42.79
C ALA A 181 -0.96 32.93 43.29
N GLY A 182 0.23 32.41 42.99
CA GLY A 182 0.76 31.15 43.54
C GLY A 182 1.66 31.36 44.75
N ALA A 183 2.29 30.27 45.21
CA ALA A 183 3.29 30.33 46.27
C ALA A 183 4.58 31.03 45.82
N ASN A 184 5.37 31.58 46.73
CA ASN A 184 6.70 32.16 46.43
C ASN A 184 6.70 33.24 45.33
N ASN A 185 5.70 34.12 45.33
CA ASN A 185 5.58 35.22 44.35
C ASN A 185 5.53 34.74 42.89
N SER A 186 4.77 33.67 42.62
CA SER A 186 4.54 33.15 41.27
C SER A 186 3.16 33.53 40.74
N ALA A 187 3.02 33.55 39.41
CA ALA A 187 1.75 33.67 38.72
C ALA A 187 1.31 32.31 38.22
N VAL A 188 0.05 31.93 38.49
CA VAL A 188 -0.54 30.66 38.05
C VAL A 188 -1.57 30.95 36.96
N LEU A 189 -1.40 30.34 35.80
CA LEU A 189 -2.25 30.47 34.63
C LEU A 189 -3.14 29.23 34.52
N ARG A 190 -4.44 29.46 34.37
CA ARG A 190 -5.46 28.41 34.30
C ARG A 190 -6.44 28.72 33.18
N ASP A 191 -6.85 27.72 32.41
CA ASP A 191 -7.90 27.89 31.41
C ASP A 191 -9.25 28.09 32.11
N SER A 192 -9.96 29.14 31.76
CA SER A 192 -11.29 29.44 32.29
C SER A 192 -12.37 28.47 31.81
N ALA A 193 -12.21 27.85 30.64
CA ALA A 193 -13.20 26.96 30.06
C ALA A 193 -13.13 25.54 30.63
N SER A 194 -11.94 24.92 30.61
CA SER A 194 -11.71 23.58 31.15
C SER A 194 -11.42 23.57 32.65
N GLY A 195 -10.87 24.66 33.19
CA GLY A 195 -10.35 24.69 34.55
C GLY A 195 -9.01 23.97 34.73
N HIS A 196 -8.29 23.64 33.66
CA HIS A 196 -6.96 23.04 33.75
C HIS A 196 -5.90 24.08 34.12
N PHE A 197 -4.94 23.69 34.95
CA PHE A 197 -3.74 24.49 35.20
C PHE A 197 -2.79 24.33 34.03
N ILE A 198 -2.33 25.45 33.47
CA ILE A 198 -1.55 25.46 32.23
C ILE A 198 -0.08 25.72 32.54
N ALA A 199 0.21 26.79 33.29
CA ALA A 199 1.58 27.19 33.57
C ALA A 199 1.72 27.94 34.90
N ILE A 200 2.93 27.88 35.46
CA ILE A 200 3.37 28.61 36.64
C ILE A 200 4.60 29.43 36.25
N LEU A 201 4.54 30.74 36.43
CA LEU A 201 5.68 31.64 36.21
C LEU A 201 6.29 31.96 37.57
N LEU A 202 7.50 31.48 37.82
CA LEU A 202 8.19 31.72 39.09
C LEU A 202 8.67 33.17 39.19
N GLY A 203 8.55 33.77 40.38
CA GLY A 203 9.02 35.13 40.65
C GLY A 203 8.19 36.26 39.99
N VAL A 204 7.18 35.94 39.18
CA VAL A 204 6.32 36.92 38.51
C VAL A 204 5.09 37.26 39.35
N ASN A 205 4.87 38.55 39.59
CA ASN A 205 3.64 39.02 40.21
C ASN A 205 2.49 39.02 39.17
N PRO A 206 1.39 38.29 39.40
CA PRO A 206 0.29 38.16 38.44
C PRO A 206 -0.39 39.48 38.09
N THR A 207 -0.36 40.50 38.97
CA THR A 207 -0.99 41.80 38.68
C THR A 207 -0.20 42.65 37.69
N LEU A 208 1.03 42.23 37.35
CA LEU A 208 1.87 42.91 36.36
C LEU A 208 1.74 42.29 34.96
N LEU A 209 1.07 41.15 34.84
CA LEU A 209 0.78 40.53 33.55
C LEU A 209 -0.39 41.25 32.87
N SER A 210 -0.21 41.53 31.59
CA SER A 210 -1.22 42.12 30.70
C SER A 210 -1.20 41.39 29.37
N GLU A 211 -2.18 41.66 28.51
CA GLU A 211 -2.25 41.07 27.16
C GLU A 211 -0.96 41.27 26.34
N GLN A 212 -0.17 42.32 26.61
CA GLN A 212 1.11 42.57 25.93
C GLN A 212 2.19 41.53 26.23
N ASN A 213 2.06 40.78 27.33
CA ASN A 213 2.97 39.68 27.67
C ASN A 213 2.63 38.39 26.90
N PHE A 214 1.49 38.36 26.21
CA PHE A 214 1.00 37.19 25.49
C PHE A 214 0.97 37.47 23.99
N LEU A 215 1.34 36.48 23.21
CA LEU A 215 1.15 36.48 21.77
C LEU A 215 -0.19 35.79 21.47
N GLY A 216 -1.01 36.43 20.62
CA GLY A 216 -2.19 35.80 20.01
C GLY A 216 -1.81 34.80 18.91
N ASP A 217 -2.65 34.61 17.88
CA ASP A 217 -2.30 33.85 16.66
C ASP A 217 -1.20 34.59 15.86
N ALA A 218 0.01 34.70 16.43
CA ALA A 218 1.21 35.05 15.70
C ALA A 218 1.56 33.90 14.75
N PRO A 219 2.22 34.15 13.61
CA PRO A 219 2.71 33.08 12.76
C PRO A 219 3.56 32.16 13.62
N THR A 220 3.11 30.90 13.74
CA THR A 220 3.93 29.83 14.28
C THR A 220 5.24 29.85 13.49
N PRO A 221 6.43 29.84 14.13
CA PRO A 221 7.62 29.36 13.45
C PRO A 221 7.25 28.06 12.76
N SER A 222 7.75 27.85 11.53
CA SER A 222 7.45 26.62 10.79
C SER A 222 7.67 25.44 11.75
N PRO A 223 6.74 24.48 11.83
CA PRO A 223 6.94 23.32 12.69
C PRO A 223 8.34 22.78 12.43
N VAL A 224 9.04 22.36 13.48
CA VAL A 224 10.25 21.53 13.34
C VAL A 224 9.76 20.23 12.71
N VAL A 225 9.56 20.26 11.39
CA VAL A 225 9.22 19.11 10.59
C VAL A 225 10.53 18.35 10.48
N PRO A 226 10.63 17.14 11.03
CA PRO A 226 11.80 16.33 10.77
C PRO A 226 11.90 16.21 9.25
N PRO A 227 13.03 16.57 8.62
CA PRO A 227 13.24 16.17 7.25
C PRO A 227 13.16 14.65 7.17
N VAL A 228 12.74 14.15 6.01
CA VAL A 228 12.66 12.71 5.75
C VAL A 228 13.96 12.06 6.22
N ARG A 229 13.87 11.24 7.28
CA ARG A 229 15.00 10.53 7.87
C ARG A 229 15.68 9.74 6.75
N PRO A 230 16.92 10.09 6.32
CA PRO A 230 17.57 9.33 5.27
C PRO A 230 17.75 7.87 5.75
N PRO A 231 17.68 6.88 4.85
CA PRO A 231 17.72 5.49 5.24
C PRO A 231 18.99 5.17 6.04
N ILE A 232 18.81 4.51 7.19
CA ILE A 232 19.90 4.09 8.07
C ILE A 232 20.84 3.12 7.31
N PRO A 233 22.15 3.42 7.17
CA PRO A 233 23.09 2.46 6.62
C PRO A 233 23.45 1.36 7.65
N THR A 234 23.44 0.11 7.22
CA THR A 234 23.99 -1.05 7.97
C THR A 234 25.53 -1.14 7.81
N PRO A 235 26.36 -1.30 8.87
CA PRO A 235 27.82 -1.52 8.71
C PRO A 235 28.15 -3.02 8.64
N THR A 236 29.12 -3.62 7.92
CA THR A 236 30.18 -3.37 6.88
C THR A 236 30.67 -4.79 6.44
N PRO A 237 31.61 -5.02 5.47
CA PRO A 237 31.92 -4.39 4.19
C PRO A 237 31.44 -5.27 3.00
N THR A 238 30.88 -4.70 1.95
CA THR A 238 30.40 -5.46 0.78
C THR A 238 31.00 -4.91 -0.53
N PRO A 239 31.07 -5.74 -1.59
CA PRO A 239 31.54 -5.34 -2.93
C PRO A 239 30.73 -4.13 -3.45
N PRO A 240 31.13 -3.46 -4.55
CA PRO A 240 30.33 -2.35 -5.07
C PRO A 240 28.86 -2.81 -5.20
N PRO A 241 27.88 -2.00 -4.73
CA PRO A 241 26.48 -2.41 -4.72
C PRO A 241 26.06 -2.73 -6.15
N ASN A 242 25.47 -3.92 -6.33
CA ASN A 242 24.86 -4.31 -7.60
C ASN A 242 23.94 -3.18 -8.07
N THR A 243 24.27 -2.56 -9.20
CA THR A 243 23.54 -1.41 -9.73
C THR A 243 22.21 -1.81 -10.35
N LEU A 244 21.98 -3.10 -10.67
CA LEU A 244 20.71 -3.67 -11.14
C LEU A 244 19.70 -3.82 -9.98
N VAL A 245 19.27 -2.70 -9.41
CA VAL A 245 18.23 -2.65 -8.37
C VAL A 245 16.88 -3.11 -8.90
N ASN A 246 16.02 -3.63 -8.02
CA ASN A 246 14.72 -4.23 -8.37
C ASN A 246 14.79 -5.46 -9.31
N GLY A 247 15.99 -5.90 -9.66
CA GLY A 247 16.24 -7.11 -10.42
C GLY A 247 15.91 -6.97 -11.91
N ILE A 248 15.47 -8.08 -12.48
CA ILE A 248 15.17 -8.24 -13.90
C ILE A 248 13.83 -8.95 -14.05
N ALA A 249 13.16 -8.73 -15.16
CA ALA A 249 11.90 -9.39 -15.44
C ALA A 249 11.74 -9.72 -16.93
N SER A 250 10.85 -10.68 -17.18
CA SER A 250 10.27 -10.94 -18.49
C SER A 250 8.74 -10.90 -18.37
N GLY A 251 8.06 -10.47 -19.42
CA GLY A 251 6.61 -10.40 -19.41
C GLY A 251 5.99 -10.21 -20.78
N ASP A 252 4.66 -10.21 -20.82
CA ASP A 252 3.86 -10.20 -22.04
C ASP A 252 4.38 -11.21 -23.09
N THR A 253 4.85 -12.36 -22.60
CA THR A 253 5.47 -13.37 -23.45
C THR A 253 4.41 -13.98 -24.35
N THR A 254 4.58 -13.86 -25.66
CA THR A 254 3.73 -14.52 -26.64
C THR A 254 4.44 -15.76 -27.20
N GLN A 255 3.78 -16.47 -28.11
CA GLN A 255 4.40 -17.56 -28.86
C GLN A 255 5.70 -17.13 -29.57
N THR A 256 5.85 -15.84 -29.89
CA THR A 256 6.96 -15.36 -30.73
C THR A 256 7.65 -14.11 -30.20
N SER A 257 7.27 -13.62 -29.02
CA SER A 257 7.85 -12.42 -28.42
C SER A 257 7.90 -12.46 -26.90
N THR A 258 8.69 -11.58 -26.30
CA THR A 258 8.67 -11.25 -24.87
C THR A 258 9.15 -9.82 -24.67
N VAL A 259 8.75 -9.21 -23.56
CA VAL A 259 9.29 -7.95 -23.07
C VAL A 259 10.30 -8.26 -21.96
N LEU A 260 11.56 -7.87 -22.15
CA LEU A 260 12.59 -7.94 -21.12
C LEU A 260 12.67 -6.59 -20.40
N TRP A 261 12.95 -6.61 -19.10
CA TRP A 261 12.90 -5.42 -18.25
C TRP A 261 14.04 -5.41 -17.22
N THR A 262 14.55 -4.22 -16.92
CA THR A 262 15.41 -3.99 -15.74
C THR A 262 15.41 -2.52 -15.33
N ARG A 263 15.91 -2.25 -14.12
CA ARG A 263 16.27 -0.92 -13.65
C ARG A 263 17.73 -0.91 -13.20
N SER A 264 18.42 0.21 -13.40
CA SER A 264 19.79 0.39 -12.89
C SER A 264 19.98 1.75 -12.24
N LEU A 265 20.77 1.80 -11.18
CA LEU A 265 21.25 3.05 -10.59
C LEU A 265 22.29 3.76 -11.48
N GLN A 266 22.96 3.01 -12.35
CA GLN A 266 23.95 3.54 -13.29
C GLN A 266 23.28 3.93 -14.60
N THR A 267 23.29 5.22 -14.93
CA THR A 267 22.87 5.69 -16.25
C THR A 267 23.82 5.20 -17.34
N GLY A 268 23.28 4.90 -18.52
CA GLY A 268 24.03 4.39 -19.65
C GLY A 268 23.36 3.21 -20.36
N SER A 269 24.14 2.54 -21.21
CA SER A 269 23.65 1.41 -22.01
C SER A 269 23.39 0.19 -21.14
N VAL A 270 22.23 -0.42 -21.33
CA VAL A 270 21.88 -1.75 -20.81
C VAL A 270 21.78 -2.70 -21.98
N THR A 271 22.40 -3.87 -21.86
CA THR A 271 22.38 -4.93 -22.86
C THR A 271 21.56 -6.11 -22.36
N PHE A 272 20.66 -6.61 -23.21
CA PHE A 272 19.86 -7.80 -22.98
C PHE A 272 20.27 -8.86 -24.01
N GLU A 273 20.95 -9.91 -23.56
CA GLU A 273 21.28 -11.07 -24.39
C GLU A 273 20.31 -12.20 -24.07
N TYR A 274 19.83 -12.94 -25.07
CA TYR A 274 18.99 -14.10 -24.85
C TYR A 274 19.49 -15.31 -25.62
N SER A 275 19.27 -16.50 -25.05
CA SER A 275 19.74 -17.78 -25.59
C SER A 275 18.81 -18.91 -25.17
N THR A 276 18.83 -20.02 -25.92
CA THR A 276 18.24 -21.30 -25.49
C THR A 276 19.22 -22.14 -24.66
N ASP A 277 20.47 -21.68 -24.54
CA ASP A 277 21.52 -22.29 -23.73
C ASP A 277 21.78 -21.44 -22.48
N PRO A 278 21.58 -21.98 -21.26
CA PRO A 278 21.76 -21.23 -20.02
C PRO A 278 23.21 -20.77 -19.78
N SER A 279 24.19 -21.33 -20.50
CA SER A 279 25.60 -20.89 -20.40
C SER A 279 25.92 -19.69 -21.30
N PHE A 280 24.99 -19.26 -22.14
CA PHE A 280 25.18 -18.20 -23.14
C PHE A 280 26.35 -18.46 -24.09
N SER A 281 26.68 -19.73 -24.37
CA SER A 281 27.76 -20.08 -25.32
C SER A 281 27.40 -19.74 -26.76
N ALA A 282 26.10 -19.74 -27.08
CA ALA A 282 25.53 -19.29 -28.34
C ALA A 282 24.38 -18.32 -28.08
N ILE A 283 24.63 -17.02 -28.28
CA ILE A 283 23.60 -15.99 -28.11
C ILE A 283 22.61 -16.07 -29.28
N ALA A 284 21.32 -16.24 -28.98
CA ALA A 284 20.26 -16.25 -29.98
C ALA A 284 19.96 -14.82 -30.48
N GLY A 285 20.11 -13.82 -29.62
CA GLY A 285 20.11 -12.42 -30.02
C GLY A 285 20.43 -11.47 -28.87
N THR A 286 20.60 -10.20 -29.25
CA THR A 286 20.91 -9.10 -28.34
C THR A 286 19.96 -7.93 -28.60
N ARG A 287 19.58 -7.24 -27.53
CA ARG A 287 18.90 -5.94 -27.54
C ARG A 287 19.65 -4.98 -26.62
N SER A 288 19.46 -3.69 -26.84
CA SER A 288 20.02 -2.67 -25.98
C SER A 288 18.99 -1.60 -25.70
N ALA A 289 19.01 -1.05 -24.50
CA ALA A 289 18.27 0.11 -24.09
C ALA A 289 19.21 1.08 -23.36
N THR A 290 18.73 2.27 -23.00
CA THR A 290 19.56 3.26 -22.29
C THR A 290 18.80 3.79 -21.08
N ILE A 291 19.38 3.61 -19.91
CA ILE A 291 18.90 4.23 -18.68
C ILE A 291 19.35 5.69 -18.70
N THR A 292 18.39 6.60 -18.79
CA THR A 292 18.63 8.06 -18.72
C THR A 292 18.27 8.65 -17.36
N ASP A 293 17.44 7.94 -16.61
CA ASP A 293 16.94 8.33 -15.29
C ASP A 293 17.00 7.08 -14.40
N PRO A 294 17.78 7.09 -13.30
CA PRO A 294 17.86 5.96 -12.38
C PRO A 294 16.53 5.53 -11.77
N GLN A 295 15.48 6.37 -11.76
CA GLN A 295 14.15 5.99 -11.29
C GLN A 295 13.26 5.39 -12.40
N ALA A 296 13.69 5.45 -13.65
CA ALA A 296 12.97 4.92 -14.80
C ALA A 296 13.61 3.61 -15.28
N PRO A 297 12.93 2.46 -15.12
CA PRO A 297 13.35 1.21 -15.74
C PRO A 297 13.38 1.30 -17.27
N VAL A 298 14.03 0.33 -17.91
CA VAL A 298 14.04 0.16 -19.37
C VAL A 298 13.46 -1.19 -19.76
N LYS A 299 12.76 -1.19 -20.90
CA LYS A 299 12.21 -2.37 -21.56
C LYS A 299 12.94 -2.65 -22.87
N ALA A 300 13.01 -3.92 -23.25
CA ALA A 300 13.52 -4.37 -24.53
C ALA A 300 12.60 -5.46 -25.12
N GLU A 301 11.97 -5.14 -26.25
CA GLU A 301 11.15 -6.09 -26.98
C GLU A 301 12.02 -7.09 -27.77
N VAL A 302 11.70 -8.36 -27.59
CA VAL A 302 12.28 -9.47 -28.33
C VAL A 302 11.18 -10.11 -29.17
N THR A 303 11.43 -10.29 -30.46
CA THR A 303 10.47 -10.86 -31.43
C THR A 303 11.16 -11.92 -32.28
N GLY A 304 10.35 -12.75 -32.97
CA GLY A 304 10.86 -13.85 -33.79
C GLY A 304 11.35 -15.05 -32.97
N LEU A 305 10.87 -15.18 -31.74
CA LEU A 305 11.14 -16.34 -30.89
C LEU A 305 10.42 -17.59 -31.41
N THR A 306 10.97 -18.75 -31.08
CA THR A 306 10.38 -20.04 -31.47
C THR A 306 9.33 -20.46 -30.44
N PRO A 307 8.08 -20.74 -30.83
CA PRO A 307 7.04 -21.19 -29.91
C PRO A 307 7.44 -22.43 -29.11
N GLY A 308 6.91 -22.55 -27.88
CA GLY A 308 7.13 -23.70 -27.00
C GLY A 308 8.58 -23.91 -26.56
N THR A 309 9.41 -22.86 -26.58
CA THR A 309 10.85 -22.92 -26.30
C THR A 309 11.21 -22.24 -24.98
N GLN A 310 12.14 -22.86 -24.23
CA GLN A 310 12.76 -22.26 -23.05
C GLN A 310 13.89 -21.32 -23.49
N TYR A 311 13.86 -20.09 -22.97
CA TYR A 311 14.92 -19.11 -23.12
C TYR A 311 15.49 -18.69 -21.76
N TYR A 312 16.75 -18.29 -21.80
CA TYR A 312 17.48 -17.63 -20.73
C TYR A 312 17.88 -16.25 -21.25
N TYR A 313 17.86 -15.24 -20.38
CA TYR A 313 18.31 -13.91 -20.73
C TYR A 313 19.30 -13.37 -19.69
N ARG A 314 20.31 -12.65 -20.16
CA ARG A 314 21.32 -11.99 -19.35
C ARG A 314 21.21 -10.50 -19.59
N VAL A 315 21.09 -9.76 -18.50
CA VAL A 315 21.12 -8.30 -18.49
C VAL A 315 22.50 -7.85 -18.04
N THR A 316 23.05 -6.83 -18.68
CA THR A 316 24.31 -6.19 -18.28
C THR A 316 24.16 -4.69 -18.40
N ASP A 317 24.34 -3.96 -17.29
CA ASP A 317 24.25 -2.50 -17.31
C ASP A 317 25.59 -1.83 -17.62
N ALA A 318 25.60 -0.49 -17.55
CA ALA A 318 26.77 0.32 -17.86
C ALA A 318 27.87 0.24 -16.79
N ALA A 319 27.56 -0.22 -15.57
CA ALA A 319 28.57 -0.51 -14.55
C ALA A 319 29.24 -1.88 -14.77
N GLY A 320 28.63 -2.73 -15.61
CA GLY A 320 29.06 -4.09 -15.88
C GLY A 320 28.43 -5.13 -14.96
N ASP A 321 27.46 -4.72 -14.14
CA ASP A 321 26.71 -5.65 -13.29
C ASP A 321 25.76 -6.49 -14.13
N THR A 322 25.64 -7.76 -13.77
CA THR A 322 24.89 -8.74 -14.56
C THR A 322 23.89 -9.53 -13.74
N ALA A 323 22.71 -9.77 -14.32
CA ALA A 323 21.69 -10.67 -13.78
C ALA A 323 21.20 -11.63 -14.88
N ILE A 324 20.78 -12.84 -14.49
CA ILE A 324 20.30 -13.87 -15.42
C ILE A 324 18.89 -14.29 -15.00
N GLY A 325 17.99 -14.32 -15.96
CA GLY A 325 16.63 -14.81 -15.81
C GLY A 325 16.25 -15.80 -16.90
N GLN A 326 15.01 -16.26 -16.86
CA GLN A 326 14.48 -17.22 -17.83
C GLN A 326 13.00 -16.98 -18.10
N PHE A 327 12.53 -17.45 -19.26
CA PHE A 327 11.13 -17.45 -19.64
C PHE A 327 10.85 -18.55 -20.67
N ARG A 328 9.58 -18.89 -20.86
CA ARG A 328 9.15 -19.88 -21.85
C ARG A 328 8.08 -19.29 -22.75
N THR A 329 8.30 -19.34 -24.06
CA THR A 329 7.26 -18.99 -25.03
C THR A 329 6.17 -20.07 -25.03
N PRO A 330 4.88 -19.70 -25.06
CA PRO A 330 3.77 -20.66 -25.22
C PRO A 330 3.90 -21.51 -26.48
N ALA A 331 3.33 -22.72 -26.45
CA ALA A 331 3.26 -23.60 -27.62
C ALA A 331 2.27 -23.07 -28.68
N GLU A 332 2.45 -23.47 -29.94
CA GLU A 332 1.48 -23.23 -31.02
C GLU A 332 0.13 -23.90 -30.75
N LEU A 333 -0.94 -23.35 -31.32
CA LEU A 333 -2.26 -23.99 -31.32
C LEU A 333 -2.19 -25.42 -31.88
N GLY A 334 -3.02 -26.31 -31.34
CA GLY A 334 -3.05 -27.74 -31.70
C GLY A 334 -2.12 -28.62 -30.85
N PHE A 335 -1.29 -28.04 -29.99
CA PHE A 335 -0.51 -28.79 -28.99
C PHE A 335 -1.14 -28.66 -27.60
N SER A 336 -1.29 -29.79 -26.91
CA SER A 336 -1.69 -29.84 -25.50
C SER A 336 -0.59 -30.49 -24.69
N ARG A 337 0.15 -29.70 -23.91
CA ARG A 337 1.30 -30.14 -23.11
C ARG A 337 1.08 -29.97 -21.60
N GLY A 338 -0.12 -29.53 -21.20
CA GLY A 338 -0.39 -29.05 -19.86
C GLY A 338 0.15 -27.63 -19.66
N LEU A 339 -0.26 -27.02 -18.56
CA LEU A 339 0.08 -25.64 -18.23
C LEU A 339 0.12 -25.49 -16.71
N ARG A 340 1.07 -24.72 -16.18
CA ARG A 340 1.05 -24.31 -14.78
C ARG A 340 1.28 -22.81 -14.66
N PHE A 341 0.40 -22.08 -13.98
CA PHE A 341 0.57 -20.65 -13.75
C PHE A 341 0.11 -20.23 -12.36
N GLY A 342 0.60 -19.08 -11.89
CA GLY A 342 0.21 -18.47 -10.63
C GLY A 342 -0.53 -17.16 -10.81
N VAL A 343 -1.37 -16.79 -9.85
CA VAL A 343 -2.11 -15.52 -9.84
C VAL A 343 -2.15 -14.94 -8.42
N SER A 344 -1.90 -13.63 -8.29
CA SER A 344 -2.05 -12.86 -7.04
C SER A 344 -2.23 -11.36 -7.31
N GLY A 345 -2.69 -10.63 -6.30
CA GLY A 345 -2.81 -9.17 -6.27
C GLY A 345 -2.89 -8.68 -4.81
N ASP A 346 -3.30 -7.44 -4.63
CA ASP A 346 -3.66 -6.83 -3.34
C ASP A 346 -2.52 -6.84 -2.30
N LEU A 347 -1.65 -5.83 -2.37
CA LEU A 347 -0.50 -5.72 -1.50
C LEU A 347 -0.08 -4.29 -1.13
N GLN A 348 0.46 -4.15 0.10
CA GLN A 348 0.98 -2.90 0.64
C GLN A 348 2.50 -2.93 0.82
N GLY A 349 3.21 -1.89 0.38
CA GLY A 349 4.68 -1.79 0.46
C GLY A 349 5.22 -1.87 1.90
N GLU A 350 4.43 -1.40 2.86
CA GLU A 350 4.62 -1.47 4.30
C GLU A 350 4.89 -2.90 4.78
N LEU A 351 4.23 -3.88 4.13
CA LEU A 351 4.21 -5.30 4.50
C LEU A 351 5.23 -6.14 3.73
N ALA A 352 6.06 -5.53 2.87
CA ALA A 352 7.21 -6.21 2.29
C ALA A 352 8.11 -6.81 3.40
N PRO A 353 8.54 -8.08 3.28
CA PRO A 353 8.94 -8.72 2.02
C PRO A 353 7.99 -9.81 1.49
N PHE A 354 6.68 -9.74 1.73
CA PHE A 354 5.66 -10.58 1.06
C PHE A 354 5.93 -12.09 1.08
N VAL A 355 6.16 -12.63 2.27
CA VAL A 355 6.48 -14.06 2.49
C VAL A 355 5.41 -15.04 1.99
N SER A 356 4.18 -14.57 1.78
CA SER A 356 3.05 -15.34 1.25
C SER A 356 3.28 -15.91 -0.14
N ILE A 357 4.14 -15.29 -0.96
CA ILE A 357 4.46 -15.73 -2.32
C ILE A 357 5.84 -16.39 -2.46
N ARG A 358 6.59 -16.54 -1.36
CA ARG A 358 8.01 -16.93 -1.42
C ARG A 358 8.28 -18.32 -1.99
N ASN A 359 7.28 -19.18 -2.02
CA ASN A 359 7.40 -20.51 -2.62
C ASN A 359 7.14 -20.49 -4.14
N ALA A 360 6.55 -19.42 -4.70
CA ALA A 360 6.16 -19.34 -6.10
C ALA A 360 7.34 -19.49 -7.10
N PRO A 361 8.53 -18.88 -6.87
CA PRO A 361 9.68 -19.07 -7.77
C PRO A 361 10.10 -20.54 -7.93
N ASP A 362 9.89 -21.36 -6.89
CA ASP A 362 10.27 -22.78 -6.88
C ASP A 362 9.22 -23.69 -7.55
N ARG A 363 8.10 -23.14 -8.03
CA ARG A 363 6.97 -23.92 -8.57
C ARG A 363 7.10 -24.29 -10.04
N ASN A 364 8.12 -23.76 -10.72
CA ASN A 364 8.35 -23.97 -12.15
C ASN A 364 7.07 -23.64 -12.96
N LEU A 365 6.60 -22.41 -12.78
CA LEU A 365 5.43 -21.87 -13.46
C LEU A 365 5.80 -21.50 -14.90
N ASP A 366 4.88 -21.68 -15.85
CA ASP A 366 5.03 -21.19 -17.22
C ASP A 366 4.86 -19.65 -17.27
N PHE A 367 3.98 -19.10 -16.42
CA PHE A 367 3.83 -17.67 -16.20
C PHE A 367 3.18 -17.35 -14.84
N PHE A 368 3.17 -16.07 -14.47
CA PHE A 368 2.44 -15.54 -13.31
C PHE A 368 1.61 -14.32 -13.71
N VAL A 369 0.42 -14.15 -13.15
CA VAL A 369 -0.44 -12.98 -13.38
C VAL A 369 -0.50 -12.11 -12.13
N GLN A 370 -0.18 -10.83 -12.30
CA GLN A 370 -0.27 -9.78 -11.29
C GLN A 370 -1.57 -9.00 -11.52
N MET A 371 -2.54 -9.20 -10.63
CA MET A 371 -3.96 -8.86 -10.82
C MET A 371 -4.35 -7.52 -10.19
N GLY A 372 -3.55 -6.47 -10.42
CA GLY A 372 -3.79 -5.15 -9.81
C GLY A 372 -3.55 -5.09 -8.30
N ASP A 373 -3.66 -3.88 -7.77
CA ASP A 373 -3.30 -3.51 -6.39
C ASP A 373 -1.93 -4.05 -5.98
N MET A 374 -1.01 -4.00 -6.94
CA MET A 374 0.38 -4.40 -6.77
C MET A 374 1.17 -3.34 -5.99
N VAL A 375 0.54 -2.21 -5.70
CA VAL A 375 1.05 -1.09 -4.90
C VAL A 375 -0.15 -0.24 -4.49
N GLU A 376 -0.15 0.29 -3.26
CA GLU A 376 -1.15 1.27 -2.84
C GLU A 376 -0.64 2.70 -2.99
N MET A 377 -0.97 3.39 -4.07
CA MET A 377 -0.52 4.77 -4.31
C MET A 377 -1.16 5.79 -3.36
N ASP A 378 -2.27 5.41 -2.76
CA ASP A 378 -3.14 6.24 -1.94
C ASP A 378 -3.12 5.83 -0.46
N SER A 379 -2.03 5.23 -0.01
CA SER A 379 -1.64 5.08 1.40
C SER A 379 -0.23 5.61 1.63
N GLU A 380 0.22 5.68 2.88
CA GLU A 380 1.59 6.08 3.21
C GLU A 380 2.47 4.84 3.35
N SER A 381 3.64 4.80 2.71
CA SER A 381 4.55 3.65 2.82
C SER A 381 5.97 4.08 3.21
N PRO A 382 6.83 3.17 3.73
CA PRO A 382 8.21 3.47 4.11
C PRO A 382 9.04 4.17 3.03
N ALA A 383 8.82 3.84 1.76
CA ALA A 383 9.53 4.47 0.65
C ALA A 383 9.11 5.92 0.38
N LEU A 384 7.95 6.36 0.86
CA LEU A 384 7.44 7.71 0.66
C LEU A 384 6.72 8.26 1.92
N PRO A 385 7.47 8.51 3.02
CA PRO A 385 6.89 8.95 4.30
C PRO A 385 6.14 10.28 4.21
N GLY A 386 5.04 10.40 4.94
CA GLY A 386 4.17 11.59 4.96
C GLY A 386 3.31 11.79 3.71
N VAL A 387 3.50 10.98 2.66
CA VAL A 387 2.69 11.06 1.43
C VAL A 387 1.61 9.99 1.47
N THR A 388 0.38 10.43 1.76
CA THR A 388 -0.80 9.56 1.83
C THR A 388 -1.53 9.42 0.49
N GLN A 389 -1.02 10.03 -0.58
CA GLN A 389 -1.50 9.95 -1.96
C GLN A 389 -0.42 10.46 -2.92
N ALA A 390 0.14 9.56 -3.73
CA ALA A 390 1.06 9.91 -4.81
C ALA A 390 0.33 10.72 -5.90
N LYS A 391 0.99 11.74 -6.44
CA LYS A 391 0.43 12.70 -7.41
C LYS A 391 1.37 12.99 -8.57
N THR A 392 2.66 12.72 -8.40
CA THR A 392 3.70 12.98 -9.40
C THR A 392 4.32 11.69 -9.89
N LEU A 393 4.84 11.70 -11.12
CA LEU A 393 5.56 10.56 -11.70
C LEU A 393 6.70 10.04 -10.79
N ALA A 394 7.44 10.92 -10.12
CA ALA A 394 8.51 10.52 -9.22
C ALA A 394 7.99 9.77 -7.97
N GLU A 395 6.87 10.21 -7.40
CA GLU A 395 6.20 9.54 -6.27
C GLU A 395 5.66 8.17 -6.71
N PHE A 396 4.98 8.09 -7.87
CA PHE A 396 4.51 6.81 -8.41
C PHE A 396 5.65 5.82 -8.63
N ARG A 397 6.76 6.25 -9.26
CA ARG A 397 7.95 5.40 -9.47
C ARG A 397 8.58 4.95 -8.14
N THR A 398 8.62 5.82 -7.15
CA THR A 398 9.18 5.50 -5.82
C THR A 398 8.39 4.37 -5.16
N LYS A 399 7.05 4.45 -5.19
CA LYS A 399 6.20 3.40 -4.62
C LYS A 399 6.23 2.10 -5.43
N GLN A 400 6.29 2.17 -6.76
CA GLN A 400 6.49 0.97 -7.59
C GLN A 400 7.82 0.27 -7.26
N ALA A 401 8.90 1.03 -7.07
CA ALA A 401 10.22 0.49 -6.73
C ALA A 401 10.26 -0.18 -5.34
N GLU A 402 9.47 0.29 -4.39
CA GLU A 402 9.40 -0.26 -3.03
C GLU A 402 9.05 -1.75 -3.03
N ILE A 403 8.06 -2.13 -3.84
CA ILE A 403 7.53 -3.50 -3.87
C ILE A 403 8.58 -4.51 -4.30
N TYR A 404 9.55 -4.08 -5.11
CA TYR A 404 10.63 -4.91 -5.64
C TYR A 404 11.96 -4.60 -4.98
N SER A 405 11.95 -3.94 -3.83
CA SER A 405 13.16 -3.72 -3.04
C SER A 405 13.32 -4.82 -2.00
N GLU A 406 14.57 -5.21 -1.75
CA GLU A 406 14.86 -6.19 -0.70
C GLU A 406 14.56 -5.58 0.67
N ARG A 407 13.82 -6.32 1.49
CA ARG A 407 13.60 -5.99 2.91
C ARG A 407 13.80 -7.23 3.75
N PHE A 408 14.55 -7.08 4.84
CA PHE A 408 14.92 -8.19 5.73
C PHE A 408 15.58 -9.39 5.00
N GLY A 409 16.36 -9.11 3.95
CA GLY A 409 17.08 -10.13 3.17
C GLY A 409 16.20 -10.95 2.22
N LEU A 410 14.98 -10.50 1.94
CA LEU A 410 14.03 -11.20 1.07
C LEU A 410 13.45 -10.26 0.00
N ASN A 411 13.28 -10.79 -1.20
CA ASN A 411 12.52 -10.14 -2.27
C ASN A 411 11.85 -11.18 -3.19
N PRO A 412 10.81 -11.86 -2.71
CA PRO A 412 10.12 -12.92 -3.46
C PRO A 412 9.61 -12.47 -4.83
N TRP A 413 9.23 -11.20 -4.98
CA TRP A 413 8.75 -10.65 -6.25
C TRP A 413 9.84 -10.53 -7.31
N ALA A 414 11.06 -10.14 -6.91
CA ALA A 414 12.20 -10.12 -7.82
C ALA A 414 12.62 -11.54 -8.20
N ASP A 415 12.67 -12.46 -7.24
CA ASP A 415 12.98 -13.88 -7.49
C ASP A 415 12.00 -14.52 -8.48
N LEU A 416 10.70 -14.25 -8.30
CA LEU A 416 9.65 -14.75 -9.18
C LEU A 416 9.79 -14.22 -10.60
N ARG A 417 10.00 -12.91 -10.77
CA ARG A 417 10.10 -12.27 -12.10
C ARG A 417 11.38 -12.59 -12.85
N ALA A 418 12.47 -12.89 -12.14
CA ALA A 418 13.68 -13.38 -12.77
C ALA A 418 13.47 -14.78 -13.37
N THR A 419 12.61 -15.60 -12.75
CA THR A 419 12.47 -17.03 -13.10
C THR A 419 11.21 -17.36 -13.90
N THR A 420 10.23 -16.46 -13.92
CA THR A 420 8.89 -16.67 -14.49
C THR A 420 8.44 -15.43 -15.26
N SER A 421 7.89 -15.62 -16.46
CA SER A 421 7.28 -14.52 -17.22
C SER A 421 6.03 -14.02 -16.53
N VAL A 422 5.81 -12.70 -16.50
CA VAL A 422 4.61 -12.11 -15.90
C VAL A 422 3.66 -11.50 -16.92
N TYR A 423 2.37 -11.56 -16.62
CA TYR A 423 1.36 -10.67 -17.18
C TYR A 423 0.86 -9.78 -16.04
N ALA A 424 0.63 -8.50 -16.32
CA ALA A 424 0.17 -7.57 -15.30
C ALA A 424 -0.98 -6.74 -15.84
N THR A 425 -1.93 -6.44 -14.96
CA THR A 425 -2.91 -5.38 -15.12
C THR A 425 -2.94 -4.54 -13.85
N TRP A 426 -3.57 -3.39 -13.91
CA TRP A 426 -3.80 -2.54 -12.75
C TRP A 426 -5.23 -2.66 -12.25
N ASP A 427 -5.43 -2.33 -10.99
CA ASP A 427 -6.73 -2.01 -10.42
C ASP A 427 -6.74 -0.56 -9.91
N ASP A 428 -7.45 -0.24 -8.84
CA ASP A 428 -7.62 1.15 -8.43
C ASP A 428 -6.46 1.70 -7.60
N HIS A 429 -5.84 0.88 -6.77
CA HIS A 429 -4.76 1.34 -5.88
C HIS A 429 -3.47 1.70 -6.61
N GLU A 430 -3.29 1.33 -7.89
CA GLU A 430 -2.25 1.90 -8.74
C GLU A 430 -2.40 3.42 -9.00
N LEU A 431 -3.52 4.03 -8.63
CA LEU A 431 -3.77 5.47 -8.75
C LEU A 431 -4.46 6.05 -7.51
N THR A 432 -5.70 5.66 -7.23
CA THR A 432 -6.50 6.09 -6.07
C THR A 432 -7.72 5.19 -5.94
N ASN A 433 -8.07 4.79 -4.70
CA ASN A 433 -9.17 3.87 -4.40
C ASN A 433 -10.46 4.21 -5.17
N ASP A 434 -11.10 3.18 -5.74
CA ASP A 434 -12.36 3.22 -6.48
C ASP A 434 -12.39 4.10 -7.75
N PHE A 435 -11.25 4.52 -8.33
CA PHE A 435 -11.32 5.44 -9.48
C PHE A 435 -12.06 4.86 -10.70
N ALA A 436 -12.66 5.74 -11.51
CA ALA A 436 -13.33 5.36 -12.75
C ALA A 436 -12.80 6.19 -13.92
N GLY A 437 -11.97 5.57 -14.76
CA GLY A 437 -11.28 6.24 -15.86
C GLY A 437 -12.21 6.85 -16.91
N GLY A 438 -13.38 6.24 -17.15
CA GLY A 438 -14.42 6.74 -18.06
C GLY A 438 -15.41 7.71 -17.43
N ALA A 439 -15.28 8.05 -16.14
CA ALA A 439 -16.08 9.07 -15.48
C ALA A 439 -15.45 10.47 -15.65
N THR A 440 -16.25 11.53 -15.43
CA THR A 440 -15.69 12.88 -15.38
C THR A 440 -14.81 13.06 -14.13
N PRO A 441 -13.73 13.87 -14.19
CA PRO A 441 -12.85 14.12 -13.04
C PRO A 441 -13.58 14.54 -11.75
N ALA A 442 -14.69 15.27 -11.88
CA ALA A 442 -15.49 15.72 -10.75
C ALA A 442 -16.33 14.63 -10.07
N THR A 443 -16.59 13.52 -10.77
CA THR A 443 -17.54 12.49 -10.32
C THR A 443 -16.90 11.14 -10.00
N SER A 444 -15.68 10.87 -10.51
CA SER A 444 -14.91 9.71 -10.08
C SER A 444 -14.63 9.78 -8.57
N PRO A 445 -14.71 8.63 -7.86
CA PRO A 445 -14.09 8.49 -6.55
C PRO A 445 -12.62 8.90 -6.61
N GLN A 446 -12.16 9.58 -5.56
CA GLN A 446 -10.81 10.13 -5.47
C GLN A 446 -10.47 10.49 -4.04
N LYS A 447 -9.23 10.26 -3.64
CA LYS A 447 -8.65 10.78 -2.40
C LYS A 447 -8.04 12.17 -2.64
N GLN A 448 -8.07 13.05 -1.64
CA GLN A 448 -7.42 14.38 -1.69
C GLN A 448 -7.68 15.21 -2.96
N ASP A 449 -8.86 15.05 -3.57
CA ASP A 449 -9.27 15.79 -4.76
C ASP A 449 -8.26 15.70 -5.93
N ILE A 450 -7.58 14.55 -6.10
CA ILE A 450 -6.47 14.46 -7.08
C ILE A 450 -6.89 14.80 -8.52
N PHE A 451 -8.11 14.45 -8.91
CA PHE A 451 -8.61 14.72 -10.27
C PHE A 451 -9.16 16.13 -10.40
N ARG A 452 -9.75 16.70 -9.33
CA ARG A 452 -10.27 18.08 -9.34
C ARG A 452 -9.16 19.13 -9.32
N ASN A 453 -8.03 18.80 -8.72
CA ASN A 453 -6.85 19.67 -8.64
C ASN A 453 -5.82 19.39 -9.76
N ASP A 454 -6.12 18.47 -10.67
CA ASP A 454 -5.25 18.12 -11.80
C ASP A 454 -5.16 19.29 -12.82
N PRO A 455 -4.01 19.54 -13.45
CA PRO A 455 -3.87 20.54 -14.51
C PRO A 455 -4.86 20.37 -15.68
N ASN A 456 -5.29 19.13 -15.93
CA ASN A 456 -6.28 18.75 -16.94
C ASN A 456 -7.64 18.37 -16.32
N ALA A 457 -8.02 18.91 -15.15
CA ALA A 457 -9.30 18.63 -14.49
C ALA A 457 -10.56 18.94 -15.33
N THR A 458 -10.43 19.71 -16.40
CA THR A 458 -11.52 20.02 -17.36
C THR A 458 -11.66 18.97 -18.46
N ALA A 459 -10.80 17.96 -18.50
CA ALA A 459 -10.90 16.88 -19.46
C ALA A 459 -12.24 16.13 -19.31
N PRO A 460 -12.83 15.64 -20.41
CA PRO A 460 -14.05 14.85 -20.37
C PRO A 460 -13.99 13.63 -19.44
N PHE A 461 -12.82 12.99 -19.32
CA PHE A 461 -12.64 11.73 -18.59
C PHE A 461 -11.39 11.75 -17.70
N VAL A 462 -11.43 10.98 -16.61
CA VAL A 462 -10.29 10.78 -15.70
C VAL A 462 -9.08 10.23 -16.44
N ASN A 463 -9.29 9.35 -17.43
CA ASN A 463 -8.21 8.75 -18.22
C ASN A 463 -7.46 9.71 -19.16
N GLU A 464 -7.76 11.02 -19.08
CA GLU A 464 -7.07 12.09 -19.77
C GLU A 464 -6.41 13.11 -18.80
N THR A 465 -6.61 12.92 -17.50
CA THR A 465 -5.97 13.75 -16.47
C THR A 465 -4.47 13.48 -16.43
N GLN A 466 -3.68 14.49 -16.06
CA GLN A 466 -2.22 14.34 -16.02
C GLN A 466 -1.80 13.30 -14.98
N VAL A 467 -2.44 13.28 -13.81
CA VAL A 467 -2.14 12.31 -12.74
C VAL A 467 -2.42 10.87 -13.17
N PHE A 468 -3.52 10.62 -13.90
CA PHE A 468 -3.81 9.30 -14.47
C PHE A 468 -2.71 8.87 -15.46
N LEU A 469 -2.32 9.77 -16.38
CA LEU A 469 -1.29 9.47 -17.37
C LEU A 469 0.08 9.20 -16.73
N GLN A 470 0.40 9.88 -15.63
CA GLN A 470 1.64 9.65 -14.88
C GLN A 470 1.63 8.34 -14.10
N ALA A 471 0.50 7.98 -13.47
CA ALA A 471 0.33 6.70 -12.80
C ALA A 471 0.43 5.54 -13.80
N LEU A 472 -0.28 5.65 -14.93
CA LEU A 472 -0.23 4.66 -16.01
C LEU A 472 1.17 4.52 -16.61
N GLN A 473 1.88 5.65 -16.80
CA GLN A 473 3.27 5.62 -17.23
C GLN A 473 4.14 4.86 -16.23
N ALA A 474 4.04 5.15 -14.93
CA ALA A 474 4.83 4.44 -13.92
C ALA A 474 4.50 2.94 -13.88
N PHE A 475 3.24 2.56 -14.05
CA PHE A 475 2.83 1.17 -14.19
C PHE A 475 3.49 0.54 -15.42
N GLN A 476 3.32 1.10 -16.62
CA GLN A 476 3.92 0.55 -17.85
C GLN A 476 5.46 0.51 -17.79
N GLU A 477 6.08 1.39 -17.01
CA GLU A 477 7.52 1.41 -16.76
C GLU A 477 7.98 0.30 -15.82
N TYR A 478 7.23 -0.06 -14.78
CA TYR A 478 7.65 -1.02 -13.73
C TYR A 478 7.17 -2.45 -13.94
N PHE A 479 6.23 -2.66 -14.86
CA PHE A 479 5.79 -3.97 -15.29
C PHE A 479 6.31 -4.26 -16.70
N PRO A 480 6.79 -5.49 -16.99
CA PRO A 480 7.25 -5.88 -18.33
C PRO A 480 6.05 -6.12 -19.29
N VAL A 481 5.21 -5.10 -19.45
CA VAL A 481 4.07 -5.08 -20.37
C VAL A 481 4.44 -4.36 -21.67
N GLU A 482 3.87 -4.83 -22.78
CA GLU A 482 4.01 -4.18 -24.09
C GLU A 482 3.24 -2.86 -24.12
N ASP A 483 3.80 -1.84 -24.75
CA ASP A 483 3.14 -0.53 -24.90
C ASP A 483 2.23 -0.55 -26.13
N ARG A 484 0.94 -0.80 -25.90
CA ARG A 484 -0.10 -0.86 -26.94
C ARG A 484 -1.09 0.29 -26.80
N SER A 485 -1.76 0.64 -27.89
CA SER A 485 -2.81 1.65 -27.86
C SER A 485 -3.94 1.26 -28.78
N TYR A 486 -5.16 1.52 -28.33
CA TYR A 486 -6.33 1.45 -29.19
C TYR A 486 -6.17 2.42 -30.35
N GLY A 487 -6.68 2.02 -31.51
CA GLY A 487 -6.82 2.93 -32.64
C GLY A 487 -7.93 3.96 -32.42
N ASN A 488 -8.43 4.53 -33.52
CA ASN A 488 -9.64 5.33 -33.48
C ASN A 488 -10.87 4.41 -33.34
N THR A 489 -11.34 4.21 -32.11
CA THR A 489 -12.49 3.35 -31.78
C THR A 489 -13.85 4.04 -32.03
N GLY A 490 -13.86 5.36 -32.21
CA GLY A 490 -15.08 6.16 -32.28
C GLY A 490 -15.72 6.49 -30.92
N ASP A 491 -15.25 5.89 -29.82
CA ASP A 491 -15.61 6.25 -28.45
C ASP A 491 -14.49 7.08 -27.83
N PRO A 492 -14.72 8.34 -27.42
CA PRO A 492 -13.67 9.19 -26.87
C PRO A 492 -13.04 8.63 -25.58
N ARG A 493 -13.71 7.72 -24.85
CA ARG A 493 -13.14 7.04 -23.69
C ARG A 493 -11.95 6.16 -24.06
N THR A 494 -11.96 5.53 -25.24
CA THR A 494 -10.95 4.53 -25.65
C THR A 494 -10.12 4.97 -26.86
N ALA A 495 -10.61 5.89 -27.68
CA ALA A 495 -9.96 6.27 -28.93
C ALA A 495 -8.55 6.85 -28.71
N ASN A 496 -7.53 6.20 -29.29
CA ASN A 496 -6.12 6.55 -29.16
C ASN A 496 -5.60 6.55 -27.71
N LYS A 497 -6.23 5.76 -26.82
CA LYS A 497 -5.77 5.55 -25.44
C LYS A 497 -4.90 4.30 -25.36
N GLN A 498 -4.12 4.21 -24.29
CA GLN A 498 -3.33 3.01 -23.99
C GLN A 498 -4.27 1.81 -23.84
N GLU A 499 -3.82 0.66 -24.32
CA GLU A 499 -4.55 -0.60 -24.25
C GLU A 499 -3.81 -1.54 -23.30
N LEU A 500 -4.40 -1.84 -22.14
CA LEU A 500 -3.89 -2.85 -21.21
C LEU A 500 -4.51 -4.24 -21.41
N TYR A 501 -5.56 -4.35 -22.24
CA TYR A 501 -6.16 -5.62 -22.60
C TYR A 501 -5.16 -6.56 -23.29
N ARG A 502 -5.05 -7.82 -22.84
CA ARG A 502 -4.21 -8.84 -23.48
C ARG A 502 -4.99 -10.13 -23.71
N TYR A 503 -4.76 -10.75 -24.86
CA TYR A 503 -5.22 -12.10 -25.19
C TYR A 503 -4.01 -12.96 -25.58
N GLN A 504 -3.87 -14.14 -24.96
CA GLN A 504 -2.78 -15.07 -25.27
C GLN A 504 -3.24 -16.53 -25.13
N THR A 505 -2.84 -17.37 -26.10
CA THR A 505 -3.07 -18.81 -26.07
C THR A 505 -1.81 -19.58 -25.63
N PHE A 506 -2.02 -20.67 -24.91
CA PHE A 506 -0.98 -21.58 -24.44
C PHE A 506 -1.22 -22.95 -25.03
N GLY A 507 -0.84 -23.09 -26.31
CA GLY A 507 -1.30 -24.19 -27.14
C GLY A 507 -2.83 -24.28 -27.15
N SER A 508 -3.34 -25.51 -27.17
CA SER A 508 -4.76 -25.81 -27.01
C SER A 508 -5.16 -26.09 -25.56
N ASP A 509 -4.22 -25.96 -24.60
CA ASP A 509 -4.52 -26.18 -23.18
C ASP A 509 -5.38 -25.04 -22.62
N ALA A 510 -4.96 -23.78 -22.83
CA ALA A 510 -5.68 -22.62 -22.30
C ALA A 510 -5.50 -21.34 -23.13
N ALA A 511 -6.41 -20.40 -22.90
CA ALA A 511 -6.26 -18.99 -23.25
C ALA A 511 -6.42 -18.13 -21.99
N ILE A 512 -5.67 -17.03 -21.91
CA ILE A 512 -5.88 -15.99 -20.91
C ILE A 512 -6.37 -14.71 -21.56
N TYR A 513 -7.23 -13.99 -20.84
CA TYR A 513 -7.73 -12.67 -21.20
C TYR A 513 -7.45 -11.74 -20.02
N VAL A 514 -6.47 -10.85 -20.15
CA VAL A 514 -6.14 -9.86 -19.13
C VAL A 514 -6.95 -8.62 -19.39
N LEU A 515 -7.95 -8.35 -18.56
CA LEU A 515 -8.86 -7.22 -18.72
C LEU A 515 -8.29 -5.94 -18.10
N ASP A 516 -8.68 -4.81 -18.68
CA ASP A 516 -8.60 -3.50 -18.05
C ASP A 516 -10.01 -3.07 -17.65
N VAL A 517 -10.31 -3.10 -16.35
CA VAL A 517 -11.64 -2.78 -15.84
C VAL A 517 -11.72 -1.37 -15.25
N ARG A 518 -10.61 -0.63 -15.14
CA ARG A 518 -10.57 0.68 -14.48
C ARG A 518 -10.41 1.85 -15.45
N SER A 519 -9.65 1.70 -16.53
CA SER A 519 -9.32 2.82 -17.43
C SER A 519 -10.52 3.41 -18.16
N PHE A 520 -11.58 2.63 -18.37
CA PHE A 520 -12.69 3.01 -19.26
C PHE A 520 -14.07 2.88 -18.63
N ARG A 521 -14.17 2.33 -17.42
CA ARG A 521 -15.45 2.16 -16.74
C ARG A 521 -16.13 3.49 -16.47
N ASP A 522 -17.46 3.49 -16.57
CA ASP A 522 -18.28 4.59 -16.09
C ASP A 522 -18.22 4.70 -14.56
N ARG A 523 -18.78 5.78 -14.00
CA ARG A 523 -18.80 5.99 -12.56
C ARG A 523 -19.43 4.79 -11.82
N PRO A 524 -18.82 4.30 -10.73
CA PRO A 524 -19.42 3.28 -9.89
C PRO A 524 -20.73 3.79 -9.26
N LEU A 525 -21.61 2.84 -8.94
CA LEU A 525 -22.79 3.15 -8.13
C LEU A 525 -22.35 3.57 -6.73
N PRO A 526 -23.06 4.51 -6.08
CA PRO A 526 -22.69 4.94 -4.73
C PRO A 526 -22.70 3.78 -3.72
N PHE A 527 -21.84 3.91 -2.71
CA PHE A 527 -21.89 3.05 -1.52
C PHE A 527 -23.31 2.95 -0.98
N THR A 528 -23.78 1.72 -0.81
CA THR A 528 -25.16 1.45 -0.37
C THR A 528 -25.12 0.59 0.90
N PRO A 529 -25.37 1.16 2.09
CA PRO A 529 -25.28 0.43 3.34
C PRO A 529 -26.10 -0.86 3.30
N GLU A 530 -25.54 -1.93 3.85
CA GLU A 530 -26.33 -3.13 4.11
C GLU A 530 -27.27 -2.83 5.28
N ILE A 531 -28.57 -3.04 5.07
CA ILE A 531 -29.62 -2.76 6.05
C ILE A 531 -30.32 -4.07 6.34
N ALA A 532 -30.45 -4.45 7.62
CA ALA A 532 -31.19 -5.66 7.97
C ALA A 532 -32.68 -5.50 7.62
N TYR A 533 -33.24 -6.55 7.01
CA TYR A 533 -34.67 -6.69 6.72
C TYR A 533 -35.11 -8.13 7.03
N GLN A 534 -36.41 -8.38 7.15
CA GLN A 534 -36.90 -9.74 7.36
C GLN A 534 -37.07 -10.46 6.02
N PRO A 535 -36.69 -11.75 5.90
CA PRO A 535 -36.97 -12.53 4.71
C PRO A 535 -38.47 -12.50 4.35
N GLY A 536 -38.80 -12.07 3.14
CA GLY A 536 -40.17 -11.94 2.64
C GLY A 536 -40.77 -10.52 2.72
N ASP A 537 -40.13 -9.60 3.44
CA ASP A 537 -40.46 -8.17 3.35
C ASP A 537 -39.90 -7.56 2.05
N PRO A 538 -40.50 -6.47 1.54
CA PRO A 538 -39.90 -5.69 0.45
C PRO A 538 -38.50 -5.21 0.82
N LEU A 539 -37.60 -5.17 -0.17
CA LEU A 539 -36.25 -4.64 0.04
C LEU A 539 -36.30 -3.16 0.46
N PRO A 540 -35.38 -2.71 1.32
CA PRO A 540 -35.20 -1.29 1.58
C PRO A 540 -35.00 -0.51 0.27
N GLN A 541 -35.70 0.63 0.13
CA GLN A 541 -35.72 1.43 -1.11
C GLN A 541 -34.33 1.76 -1.65
N ALA A 542 -33.35 2.01 -0.79
CA ALA A 542 -31.97 2.30 -1.20
C ALA A 542 -31.32 1.11 -1.92
N ILE A 543 -31.49 -0.10 -1.38
CA ILE A 543 -30.98 -1.35 -1.96
C ILE A 543 -31.71 -1.63 -3.29
N GLU A 544 -33.04 -1.51 -3.31
CA GLU A 544 -33.85 -1.69 -4.53
C GLU A 544 -33.41 -0.73 -5.64
N THR A 545 -33.16 0.53 -5.30
CA THR A 545 -32.69 1.56 -6.24
C THR A 545 -31.30 1.23 -6.79
N ALA A 546 -30.36 0.83 -5.93
CA ALA A 546 -29.01 0.46 -6.35
C ALA A 546 -29.03 -0.74 -7.31
N LEU A 547 -29.77 -1.81 -6.97
CA LEU A 547 -29.89 -3.00 -7.81
C LEU A 547 -30.63 -2.73 -9.12
N THR A 548 -31.61 -1.82 -9.13
CA THR A 548 -32.26 -1.38 -10.36
C THR A 548 -31.30 -0.62 -11.27
N ASN A 549 -30.54 0.34 -10.71
CA ASN A 549 -29.59 1.16 -11.46
C ASN A 549 -28.41 0.35 -12.01
N ALA A 550 -28.07 -0.77 -11.39
CA ALA A 550 -27.06 -1.69 -11.90
C ALA A 550 -27.41 -2.26 -13.30
N PHE A 551 -28.70 -2.34 -13.62
CA PHE A 551 -29.21 -2.80 -14.92
C PHE A 551 -29.41 -1.68 -15.94
N ASP A 552 -28.89 -0.47 -15.70
CA ASP A 552 -28.87 0.58 -16.73
C ASP A 552 -27.97 0.13 -17.91
N PRO A 553 -28.52 -0.08 -19.12
CA PRO A 553 -27.76 -0.58 -20.26
C PRO A 553 -26.73 0.43 -20.80
N ASN A 554 -26.74 1.68 -20.31
CA ASN A 554 -25.76 2.69 -20.72
C ASN A 554 -24.49 2.67 -19.88
N ARG A 555 -24.44 1.87 -18.80
CA ARG A 555 -23.26 1.75 -17.94
C ARG A 555 -22.33 0.65 -18.46
N THR A 556 -21.04 0.94 -18.52
CA THR A 556 -20.01 -0.01 -18.95
C THR A 556 -18.85 -0.08 -17.96
N MET A 557 -18.32 -1.28 -17.76
CA MET A 557 -17.07 -1.59 -17.07
C MET A 557 -15.90 -1.56 -18.06
N LEU A 558 -16.04 -2.22 -19.21
CA LEU A 558 -14.91 -2.41 -20.15
C LEU A 558 -14.79 -1.32 -21.22
N GLY A 559 -15.89 -0.62 -21.50
CA GLY A 559 -16.07 0.12 -22.74
C GLY A 559 -16.34 -0.79 -23.93
N ALA A 560 -17.03 -0.26 -24.95
CA ALA A 560 -17.45 -1.04 -26.12
C ALA A 560 -16.27 -1.61 -26.93
N ALA A 561 -15.13 -0.92 -27.00
CA ALA A 561 -13.98 -1.39 -27.77
C ALA A 561 -13.42 -2.69 -27.19
N GLN A 562 -13.15 -2.70 -25.88
CA GLN A 562 -12.62 -3.87 -25.18
C GLN A 562 -13.65 -4.99 -25.10
N LEU A 563 -14.92 -4.70 -24.78
CA LEU A 563 -15.97 -5.72 -24.70
C LEU A 563 -16.11 -6.49 -26.03
N ASN A 564 -16.16 -5.77 -27.15
CA ASN A 564 -16.27 -6.39 -28.47
C ASN A 564 -15.05 -7.23 -28.83
N GLN A 565 -13.85 -6.73 -28.54
CA GLN A 565 -12.60 -7.48 -28.78
C GLN A 565 -12.56 -8.74 -27.92
N PHE A 566 -12.90 -8.62 -26.64
CA PHE A 566 -12.93 -9.75 -25.71
C PHE A 566 -13.93 -10.84 -26.11
N GLN A 567 -15.15 -10.47 -26.51
CA GLN A 567 -16.13 -11.42 -27.03
C GLN A 567 -15.62 -12.14 -28.29
N GLN A 568 -14.94 -11.43 -29.18
CA GLN A 568 -14.34 -12.02 -30.40
C GLN A 568 -13.21 -13.00 -30.05
N ASP A 569 -12.34 -12.63 -29.11
CA ASP A 569 -11.23 -13.49 -28.69
C ASP A 569 -11.71 -14.75 -27.96
N LEU A 570 -12.75 -14.63 -27.11
CA LEU A 570 -13.43 -15.77 -26.50
C LEU A 570 -13.95 -16.75 -27.57
N LEU A 571 -14.65 -16.22 -28.57
CA LEU A 571 -15.19 -17.02 -29.67
C LEU A 571 -14.06 -17.64 -30.51
N ALA A 572 -12.98 -16.90 -30.75
CA ALA A 572 -11.83 -17.39 -31.49
C ALA A 572 -11.13 -18.54 -30.74
N ALA A 573 -10.95 -18.43 -29.42
CA ALA A 573 -10.35 -19.51 -28.62
C ALA A 573 -11.21 -20.79 -28.64
N GLU A 574 -12.54 -20.64 -28.51
CA GLU A 574 -13.49 -21.75 -28.65
C GLU A 574 -13.38 -22.41 -30.03
N GLN A 575 -13.42 -21.62 -31.11
CA GLN A 575 -13.32 -22.10 -32.49
C GLN A 575 -11.98 -22.78 -32.80
N ASN A 576 -10.89 -22.35 -32.14
CA ASN A 576 -9.56 -22.94 -32.29
C ASN A 576 -9.35 -24.17 -31.39
N GLY A 577 -10.38 -24.63 -30.66
CA GLY A 577 -10.29 -25.82 -29.82
C GLY A 577 -9.41 -25.64 -28.59
N VAL A 578 -9.33 -24.42 -28.05
CA VAL A 578 -8.67 -24.16 -26.77
C VAL A 578 -9.58 -24.65 -25.64
N THR A 579 -9.03 -25.50 -24.76
CA THR A 579 -9.83 -26.15 -23.72
C THR A 579 -10.32 -25.15 -22.67
N TRP A 580 -9.41 -24.51 -21.94
CA TRP A 580 -9.75 -23.60 -20.84
C TRP A 580 -9.64 -22.12 -21.23
N LYS A 581 -10.58 -21.29 -20.75
CA LYS A 581 -10.58 -19.84 -20.98
C LYS A 581 -10.52 -19.14 -19.62
N PHE A 582 -9.39 -18.54 -19.28
CA PHE A 582 -9.19 -17.83 -18.02
C PHE A 582 -9.32 -16.33 -18.22
N VAL A 583 -10.36 -15.74 -17.66
CA VAL A 583 -10.63 -14.30 -17.73
C VAL A 583 -10.10 -13.65 -16.46
N MET A 584 -9.02 -12.90 -16.58
CA MET A 584 -8.36 -12.18 -15.50
C MET A 584 -9.03 -10.81 -15.36
N SER A 585 -9.81 -10.64 -14.30
CA SER A 585 -10.57 -9.41 -14.01
C SER A 585 -10.26 -8.98 -12.59
N THR A 586 -9.73 -7.78 -12.38
CA THR A 586 -9.31 -7.35 -11.04
C THR A 586 -10.47 -7.28 -10.04
N VAL A 587 -11.71 -7.10 -10.50
CA VAL A 587 -12.90 -7.12 -9.64
C VAL A 587 -13.75 -8.39 -9.84
N PRO A 588 -14.41 -8.90 -8.78
CA PRO A 588 -15.23 -10.12 -8.84
C PRO A 588 -16.43 -10.08 -9.76
N MET A 589 -16.75 -11.26 -10.31
CA MET A 589 -17.97 -11.47 -11.08
C MET A 589 -19.22 -11.56 -10.21
N GLN A 590 -19.08 -11.83 -8.91
CA GLN A 590 -20.19 -11.90 -7.98
C GLN A 590 -20.02 -11.03 -6.75
N ASN A 591 -21.13 -10.42 -6.31
CA ASN A 591 -21.21 -9.74 -5.04
C ASN A 591 -21.48 -10.71 -3.89
N PHE A 592 -20.87 -10.41 -2.74
CA PHE A 592 -21.19 -11.04 -1.47
C PHE A 592 -21.65 -10.03 -0.40
N GLY A 593 -22.25 -8.95 -0.88
CA GLY A 593 -22.82 -7.86 -0.11
C GLY A 593 -23.27 -6.71 -1.01
N ILE A 594 -23.97 -5.75 -0.43
CA ILE A 594 -24.44 -4.52 -1.10
C ILE A 594 -23.52 -3.31 -0.96
N PRO A 595 -22.78 -3.10 0.17
CA PRO A 595 -21.99 -1.89 0.42
C PRO A 595 -21.17 -1.38 -0.75
N VAL A 596 -20.47 -2.29 -1.44
CA VAL A 596 -19.52 -1.99 -2.52
C VAL A 596 -19.99 -2.51 -3.88
N ILE A 597 -21.31 -2.64 -4.09
CA ILE A 597 -21.86 -3.15 -5.36
C ILE A 597 -21.34 -2.40 -6.58
N GLY A 598 -21.15 -1.08 -6.46
CA GLY A 598 -20.69 -0.23 -7.56
C GLY A 598 -19.30 -0.58 -8.08
N GLU A 599 -18.46 -1.23 -7.26
CA GLU A 599 -17.08 -1.57 -7.61
C GLU A 599 -16.95 -2.90 -8.33
N ARG A 600 -17.97 -3.77 -8.27
CA ARG A 600 -17.92 -5.13 -8.84
C ARG A 600 -18.72 -5.22 -10.13
N TRP A 601 -18.64 -6.36 -10.82
CA TRP A 601 -19.39 -6.57 -12.06
C TRP A 601 -20.91 -6.46 -11.87
N GLU A 602 -21.45 -6.79 -10.70
CA GLU A 602 -22.85 -6.53 -10.34
C GLU A 602 -23.22 -5.06 -10.36
N GLY A 603 -22.28 -4.17 -10.07
CA GLY A 603 -22.49 -2.74 -10.24
C GLY A 603 -22.90 -2.45 -11.67
N TYR A 604 -22.36 -3.19 -12.64
CA TYR A 604 -22.55 -3.06 -14.09
C TYR A 604 -23.32 -4.27 -14.65
N ALA A 605 -24.39 -4.67 -13.94
CA ALA A 605 -25.12 -5.90 -14.20
C ALA A 605 -25.63 -6.06 -15.64
N ALA A 606 -25.95 -4.96 -16.35
CA ALA A 606 -26.35 -5.03 -17.75
C ALA A 606 -25.23 -5.59 -18.66
N GLU A 607 -24.02 -5.02 -18.60
CA GLU A 607 -22.87 -5.49 -19.40
C GLU A 607 -22.40 -6.88 -18.94
N ARG A 608 -22.40 -7.13 -17.63
CA ARG A 608 -22.14 -8.45 -17.06
C ARG A 608 -23.09 -9.52 -17.63
N THR A 609 -24.38 -9.19 -17.72
CA THR A 609 -25.42 -10.07 -18.27
C THR A 609 -25.23 -10.29 -19.75
N GLU A 610 -24.92 -9.25 -20.52
CA GLU A 610 -24.59 -9.35 -21.94
C GLU A 610 -23.43 -10.33 -22.16
N LEU A 611 -22.35 -10.20 -21.38
CA LEU A 611 -21.17 -11.05 -21.47
C LEU A 611 -21.48 -12.53 -21.14
N LEU A 612 -22.15 -12.79 -20.01
CA LEU A 612 -22.48 -14.16 -19.60
C LEU A 612 -23.47 -14.81 -20.58
N LYS A 613 -24.45 -14.04 -21.08
CA LYS A 613 -25.37 -14.51 -22.11
C LYS A 613 -24.64 -14.78 -23.43
N PHE A 614 -23.67 -13.96 -23.81
CA PHE A 614 -22.85 -14.20 -25.00
C PHE A 614 -22.08 -15.52 -24.91
N ILE A 615 -21.48 -15.83 -23.75
CA ILE A 615 -20.79 -17.10 -23.48
C ILE A 615 -21.74 -18.29 -23.67
N GLU A 616 -22.93 -18.24 -23.07
CA GLU A 616 -23.92 -19.32 -23.14
C GLU A 616 -24.53 -19.46 -24.55
N ASP A 617 -24.96 -18.37 -25.18
CA ASP A 617 -25.58 -18.37 -26.52
C ASP A 617 -24.61 -18.89 -27.59
N ASN A 618 -23.30 -18.71 -27.40
CA ASN A 618 -22.25 -19.22 -28.29
C ASN A 618 -21.66 -20.56 -27.86
N ASN A 619 -22.17 -21.19 -26.80
CA ASN A 619 -21.67 -22.46 -26.26
C ASN A 619 -20.16 -22.44 -25.93
N ILE A 620 -19.64 -21.32 -25.42
CA ILE A 620 -18.23 -21.22 -25.04
C ILE A 620 -18.05 -21.96 -23.70
N ARG A 621 -17.26 -23.04 -23.70
CA ARG A 621 -17.14 -23.95 -22.55
C ARG A 621 -15.86 -23.71 -21.75
N ASN A 622 -15.86 -24.16 -20.49
CA ASN A 622 -14.71 -24.16 -19.59
C ASN A 622 -14.13 -22.75 -19.36
N VAL A 623 -15.03 -21.79 -19.12
CA VAL A 623 -14.67 -20.40 -18.79
C VAL A 623 -14.53 -20.25 -17.28
N VAL A 624 -13.39 -19.71 -16.87
CA VAL A 624 -13.04 -19.45 -15.48
C VAL A 624 -12.74 -17.97 -15.36
N PHE A 625 -13.49 -17.25 -14.54
CA PHE A 625 -13.05 -15.93 -14.11
C PHE A 625 -12.06 -16.12 -12.97
N VAL A 626 -11.00 -15.31 -12.98
CA VAL A 626 -10.02 -15.26 -11.91
C VAL A 626 -9.94 -13.80 -11.48
N THR A 627 -10.32 -13.50 -10.24
CA THR A 627 -10.55 -12.12 -9.80
C THR A 627 -9.90 -11.70 -8.49
N GLY A 628 -9.60 -10.41 -8.32
CA GLY A 628 -8.96 -9.82 -7.13
C GLY A 628 -9.87 -8.89 -6.32
N ASP A 629 -9.32 -7.84 -5.69
CA ASP A 629 -9.94 -6.74 -4.92
C ASP A 629 -10.68 -7.18 -3.64
N PHE A 630 -11.17 -8.40 -3.62
CA PHE A 630 -12.00 -8.94 -2.55
C PHE A 630 -11.22 -9.27 -1.27
N HIS A 631 -9.89 -9.30 -1.33
CA HIS A 631 -9.00 -9.68 -0.23
C HIS A 631 -9.27 -11.08 0.36
N GLY A 632 -9.79 -12.03 -0.42
CA GLY A 632 -10.03 -13.38 0.07
C GLY A 632 -10.23 -14.39 -1.06
N SER A 633 -9.79 -15.62 -0.83
CA SER A 633 -9.99 -16.67 -1.83
C SER A 633 -11.39 -17.27 -1.72
N VAL A 634 -12.20 -17.11 -2.75
CA VAL A 634 -13.57 -17.64 -2.83
C VAL A 634 -13.78 -18.25 -4.21
N VAL A 635 -14.37 -19.44 -4.24
CA VAL A 635 -14.70 -20.12 -5.50
C VAL A 635 -16.20 -20.32 -5.57
N ASN A 636 -16.82 -19.89 -6.67
CA ASN A 636 -18.27 -19.99 -6.81
C ASN A 636 -18.73 -20.17 -8.25
N ASN A 637 -19.87 -20.84 -8.43
CA ASN A 637 -20.59 -20.85 -9.70
C ASN A 637 -21.16 -19.46 -10.01
N VAL A 638 -20.99 -19.00 -11.24
CA VAL A 638 -21.49 -17.69 -11.66
C VAL A 638 -22.90 -17.84 -12.23
N THR A 639 -23.83 -17.02 -11.73
CA THR A 639 -25.19 -16.89 -12.27
C THR A 639 -25.45 -15.48 -12.76
N TYR A 640 -26.45 -15.28 -13.62
CA TYR A 640 -26.89 -13.93 -14.04
C TYR A 640 -28.40 -13.79 -14.07
N GLN A 641 -28.90 -12.55 -14.16
CA GLN A 641 -30.32 -12.24 -14.33
C GLN A 641 -30.50 -11.36 -15.56
N GLU A 642 -31.63 -11.48 -16.26
CA GLU A 642 -31.94 -10.58 -17.38
C GLU A 642 -32.44 -9.19 -16.92
N GLY A 643 -32.65 -9.03 -15.62
CA GLY A 643 -33.06 -7.78 -14.98
C GLY A 643 -33.20 -7.97 -13.47
N PHE A 644 -33.14 -6.87 -12.74
CA PHE A 644 -33.34 -6.91 -11.29
C PHE A 644 -34.71 -7.54 -10.93
N GLY A 645 -34.69 -8.47 -9.97
CA GLY A 645 -35.87 -9.22 -9.53
C GLY A 645 -36.28 -10.40 -10.43
N GLN A 646 -35.58 -10.64 -11.54
CA GLN A 646 -35.76 -11.85 -12.34
C GLN A 646 -35.04 -13.06 -11.72
N PRO A 647 -35.41 -14.31 -12.05
CA PRO A 647 -34.70 -15.48 -11.56
C PRO A 647 -33.22 -15.48 -11.98
N GLN A 648 -32.34 -16.00 -11.11
CA GLN A 648 -30.96 -16.31 -11.48
C GLN A 648 -30.93 -17.44 -12.52
N ILE A 649 -30.11 -17.28 -13.54
CA ILE A 649 -29.84 -18.22 -14.62
C ILE A 649 -28.44 -18.78 -14.39
N ALA A 650 -28.35 -20.10 -14.26
CA ALA A 650 -27.08 -20.80 -14.11
C ALA A 650 -26.26 -20.76 -15.41
N THR A 651 -24.93 -20.73 -15.27
CA THR A 651 -23.99 -20.76 -16.39
C THR A 651 -23.02 -21.94 -16.23
N GLY A 652 -22.26 -22.24 -17.29
CA GLY A 652 -21.08 -23.12 -17.21
C GLY A 652 -19.82 -22.42 -16.67
N VAL A 653 -19.95 -21.19 -16.20
CA VAL A 653 -18.85 -20.33 -15.72
C VAL A 653 -18.72 -20.45 -14.21
N PHE A 654 -17.47 -20.49 -13.73
CA PHE A 654 -17.18 -20.30 -12.31
C PHE A 654 -16.11 -19.24 -12.10
N ASP A 655 -16.12 -18.64 -10.93
CA ASP A 655 -15.17 -17.62 -10.49
C ASP A 655 -14.22 -18.21 -9.46
N VAL A 656 -12.93 -17.92 -9.60
CA VAL A 656 -11.87 -18.19 -8.63
C VAL A 656 -11.31 -16.85 -8.18
N MET A 657 -11.89 -16.30 -7.13
CA MET A 657 -11.38 -15.09 -6.51
C MET A 657 -10.11 -15.44 -5.75
N ILE A 658 -9.05 -14.66 -5.96
CA ILE A 658 -7.74 -14.84 -5.35
C ILE A 658 -7.64 -14.06 -4.04
N GLY A 659 -6.78 -14.56 -3.14
CA GLY A 659 -6.50 -13.90 -1.87
C GLY A 659 -5.41 -12.83 -2.01
N PRO A 660 -5.28 -11.95 -1.01
CA PRO A 660 -4.34 -10.84 -1.04
C PRO A 660 -2.94 -11.34 -0.67
N VAL A 661 -1.92 -10.71 -1.24
CA VAL A 661 -0.53 -11.05 -0.90
C VAL A 661 -0.15 -10.53 0.48
N ALA A 662 -0.56 -9.31 0.85
CA ALA A 662 -0.49 -8.80 2.21
C ALA A 662 -1.18 -7.42 2.30
N ILE A 663 -2.22 -7.30 3.12
CA ILE A 663 -3.03 -6.07 3.21
C ILE A 663 -3.46 -5.77 4.66
N GLN A 664 -3.38 -4.53 5.12
CA GLN A 664 -3.93 -4.10 6.40
C GLN A 664 -4.89 -2.93 6.21
N LEU A 665 -5.92 -2.85 7.05
CA LEU A 665 -6.92 -1.78 6.97
C LEU A 665 -7.01 -1.05 8.31
N THR A 666 -7.27 0.25 8.23
CA THR A 666 -7.63 1.10 9.37
C THR A 666 -8.97 1.77 9.07
N VAL A 667 -10.02 1.34 9.76
CA VAL A 667 -11.39 1.80 9.46
C VAL A 667 -12.06 2.35 10.73
N PRO A 668 -11.84 3.63 11.09
CA PRO A 668 -12.19 4.17 12.42
C PRO A 668 -13.69 4.11 12.79
N PHE A 669 -14.58 4.02 11.80
CA PHE A 669 -16.02 3.98 12.00
C PHE A 669 -16.59 2.57 12.23
N LEU A 670 -15.78 1.51 12.08
CA LEU A 670 -16.22 0.16 12.39
C LEU A 670 -16.36 -0.05 13.91
N PRO A 671 -17.09 -1.07 14.37
CA PRO A 671 -17.07 -1.47 15.77
C PRO A 671 -15.70 -2.02 16.20
N ALA A 672 -15.32 -1.79 17.46
CA ALA A 672 -14.13 -2.41 18.04
C ALA A 672 -14.19 -3.95 17.94
N PRO A 673 -13.06 -4.66 17.69
CA PRO A 673 -11.69 -4.12 17.58
C PRO A 673 -11.30 -3.66 16.16
N PHE A 674 -12.20 -3.72 15.16
CA PHE A 674 -11.90 -3.39 13.77
C PHE A 674 -11.80 -1.87 13.49
N ASN A 675 -11.95 -1.05 14.54
CA ASN A 675 -11.76 0.40 14.48
C ASN A 675 -10.30 0.85 14.59
N GLN A 676 -9.38 -0.10 14.80
CA GLN A 676 -7.93 0.10 14.77
C GLN A 676 -7.33 -0.59 13.54
N THR A 677 -6.03 -0.41 13.30
CA THR A 677 -5.34 -1.14 12.24
C THR A 677 -5.37 -2.64 12.50
N PHE A 678 -5.77 -3.44 11.49
CA PHE A 678 -5.76 -4.89 11.57
C PHE A 678 -5.30 -5.52 10.26
N ALA A 679 -4.72 -6.72 10.36
CA ALA A 679 -4.40 -7.54 9.20
C ALA A 679 -5.72 -7.98 8.55
N ALA A 680 -5.94 -7.61 7.29
CA ALA A 680 -7.27 -7.53 6.71
C ALA A 680 -7.52 -8.45 5.51
N PRO A 681 -7.30 -9.78 5.62
CA PRO A 681 -7.95 -10.68 4.69
C PRO A 681 -9.49 -10.55 4.85
N PHE A 682 -10.25 -11.06 3.89
CA PHE A 682 -11.67 -10.75 3.74
C PHE A 682 -12.55 -11.15 4.92
N GLY A 683 -12.19 -12.20 5.67
CA GLY A 683 -12.97 -12.71 6.79
C GLY A 683 -13.18 -11.66 7.89
N PRO A 684 -12.11 -11.13 8.51
CA PRO A 684 -12.19 -10.01 9.45
C PRO A 684 -12.98 -8.81 8.91
N ALA A 685 -12.71 -8.39 7.67
CA ALA A 685 -13.41 -7.28 7.03
C ALA A 685 -14.92 -7.56 6.92
N THR A 686 -15.30 -8.73 6.44
CA THR A 686 -16.70 -9.18 6.36
C THR A 686 -17.39 -9.01 7.70
N ILE A 687 -16.80 -9.52 8.78
CA ILE A 687 -17.41 -9.44 10.11
C ILE A 687 -17.49 -8.00 10.61
N GLY A 688 -16.47 -7.17 10.34
CA GLY A 688 -16.47 -5.76 10.71
C GLY A 688 -17.54 -4.93 9.98
N PHE A 689 -17.72 -5.15 8.69
CA PHE A 689 -18.69 -4.43 7.85
C PHE A 689 -20.12 -4.96 7.95
N THR A 690 -20.33 -6.16 8.52
CA THR A 690 -21.69 -6.72 8.68
C THR A 690 -22.41 -6.06 9.85
N PRO A 691 -23.60 -5.47 9.64
CA PRO A 691 -24.41 -4.95 10.73
C PRO A 691 -24.71 -6.02 11.80
N PRO A 692 -24.61 -5.70 13.12
CA PRO A 692 -24.81 -6.67 14.19
C PRO A 692 -26.19 -7.34 14.19
N ASP A 693 -27.22 -6.63 13.78
CA ASP A 693 -28.58 -7.13 13.63
C ASP A 693 -28.68 -8.18 12.51
N LEU A 694 -28.00 -7.97 11.38
CA LEU A 694 -27.92 -8.95 10.30
C LEU A 694 -27.20 -10.24 10.71
N LEU A 695 -26.12 -10.14 11.50
CA LEU A 695 -25.49 -11.32 12.11
C LEU A 695 -26.46 -12.02 13.07
N THR A 696 -27.17 -11.25 13.89
CA THR A 696 -28.09 -11.82 14.90
C THR A 696 -29.23 -12.61 14.27
N GLN A 697 -29.73 -12.22 13.08
CA GLN A 697 -30.73 -12.99 12.33
C GLN A 697 -30.28 -14.43 12.00
N GLN A 698 -28.97 -14.67 11.96
CA GLN A 698 -28.37 -15.98 11.72
C GLN A 698 -27.92 -16.69 13.01
N GLY A 699 -28.27 -16.17 14.19
CA GLY A 699 -27.75 -16.67 15.46
C GLY A 699 -26.23 -16.47 15.63
N LYS A 700 -25.68 -15.46 14.94
CA LYS A 700 -24.25 -15.12 14.90
C LYS A 700 -23.98 -13.81 15.66
N SER A 701 -22.72 -13.57 16.03
CA SER A 701 -22.27 -12.32 16.64
C SER A 701 -20.78 -12.09 16.43
N GLN A 702 -20.35 -10.83 16.38
CA GLN A 702 -18.93 -10.49 16.29
C GLN A 702 -18.11 -11.15 17.42
N ALA A 703 -18.64 -11.17 18.64
CA ALA A 703 -18.01 -11.82 19.79
C ALA A 703 -17.78 -13.33 19.58
N LYS A 704 -18.73 -14.04 18.94
CA LYS A 704 -18.58 -15.46 18.62
C LYS A 704 -17.45 -15.69 17.63
N TYR A 705 -17.34 -14.84 16.60
CA TYR A 705 -16.25 -14.93 15.63
C TYR A 705 -14.87 -14.70 16.27
N LEU A 706 -14.74 -13.66 17.11
CA LEU A 706 -13.48 -13.33 17.78
C LEU A 706 -13.01 -14.41 18.77
N ALA A 707 -13.94 -15.20 19.32
CA ALA A 707 -13.62 -16.31 20.22
C ALA A 707 -13.11 -17.56 19.49
N LEU A 708 -13.25 -17.65 18.16
CA LEU A 708 -12.71 -18.76 17.37
C LEU A 708 -11.19 -18.61 17.25
N THR A 709 -10.46 -19.68 17.53
CA THR A 709 -8.99 -19.72 17.42
C THR A 709 -8.51 -20.55 16.24
N ASP A 710 -9.35 -21.44 15.71
CA ASP A 710 -9.06 -22.28 14.56
C ASP A 710 -9.46 -21.62 13.24
N ARG A 711 -8.61 -21.75 12.23
CA ARG A 711 -8.83 -21.13 10.90
C ARG A 711 -10.05 -21.71 10.20
N ALA A 712 -10.19 -23.04 10.16
CA ALA A 712 -11.30 -23.69 9.48
C ALA A 712 -12.65 -23.32 10.11
N ALA A 713 -12.71 -23.23 11.45
CA ALA A 713 -13.90 -22.74 12.14
C ALA A 713 -14.25 -21.29 11.78
N LYS A 714 -13.24 -20.42 11.60
CA LYS A 714 -13.45 -19.03 11.15
C LYS A 714 -13.90 -18.96 9.69
N ASP A 715 -13.30 -19.74 8.80
CA ASP A 715 -13.71 -19.82 7.39
C ASP A 715 -15.17 -20.29 7.30
N GLN A 716 -15.54 -21.39 7.97
CA GLN A 716 -16.92 -21.89 8.02
C GLN A 716 -17.88 -20.80 8.56
N TYR A 717 -17.48 -20.06 9.59
CA TYR A 717 -18.30 -19.00 10.12
C TYR A 717 -18.59 -17.91 9.08
N VAL A 718 -17.57 -17.48 8.33
CA VAL A 718 -17.71 -16.48 7.27
C VAL A 718 -18.50 -17.04 6.10
N ARG A 719 -18.27 -18.29 5.69
CA ARG A 719 -19.05 -18.97 4.65
C ARG A 719 -20.55 -18.88 4.91
N GLU A 720 -20.98 -19.24 6.10
CA GLU A 720 -22.40 -19.19 6.48
C GLU A 720 -22.99 -17.77 6.39
N VAL A 721 -22.19 -16.72 6.67
CA VAL A 721 -22.61 -15.31 6.50
C VAL A 721 -22.79 -14.97 5.03
N LEU A 722 -21.82 -15.38 4.19
CA LEU A 722 -21.84 -15.10 2.76
C LEU A 722 -22.95 -15.89 2.05
N ASP A 723 -23.16 -17.16 2.38
CA ASP A 723 -24.23 -17.99 1.83
C ASP A 723 -25.61 -17.42 2.16
N TYR A 724 -25.79 -16.91 3.38
CA TYR A 724 -27.01 -16.20 3.74
C TYR A 724 -27.24 -14.98 2.85
N ARG A 725 -26.21 -14.15 2.63
CA ARG A 725 -26.30 -12.97 1.75
C ARG A 725 -26.59 -13.37 0.30
N ALA A 726 -25.79 -14.29 -0.24
CA ALA A 726 -25.92 -14.81 -1.59
C ALA A 726 -27.37 -15.27 -1.85
N ALA A 727 -27.92 -16.10 -0.96
CA ALA A 727 -29.26 -16.64 -1.12
C ALA A 727 -30.39 -15.63 -0.87
N THR A 728 -30.31 -14.83 0.20
CA THR A 728 -31.45 -14.00 0.65
C THR A 728 -31.55 -12.64 -0.03
N LEU A 729 -30.43 -12.12 -0.53
CA LEU A 729 -30.34 -10.76 -1.04
C LEU A 729 -30.17 -10.71 -2.55
N LEU A 730 -29.38 -11.63 -3.10
CA LEU A 730 -28.99 -11.63 -4.51
C LEU A 730 -29.55 -12.85 -5.28
N GLY A 731 -30.03 -13.86 -4.55
CA GLY A 731 -30.59 -15.09 -5.11
C GLY A 731 -29.56 -16.04 -5.72
N TYR A 732 -28.27 -15.81 -5.46
CA TYR A 732 -27.16 -16.65 -5.96
C TYR A 732 -27.15 -18.03 -5.33
N GLU A 733 -26.43 -18.95 -5.98
CA GLU A 733 -26.06 -20.22 -5.36
C GLU A 733 -25.13 -19.98 -4.15
N PRO A 734 -25.18 -20.84 -3.12
CA PRO A 734 -24.21 -20.85 -2.04
C PRO A 734 -22.77 -21.01 -2.57
N ILE A 735 -21.80 -20.49 -1.83
CA ILE A 735 -20.38 -20.56 -2.17
C ILE A 735 -19.97 -22.01 -2.40
N GLY A 736 -19.33 -22.23 -3.54
CA GLY A 736 -18.61 -23.44 -3.89
C GLY A 736 -19.02 -24.00 -5.25
N LEU A 737 -18.45 -25.16 -5.57
CA LEU A 737 -18.69 -25.87 -6.83
C LEU A 737 -19.44 -27.19 -6.62
N GLU A 738 -20.12 -27.37 -5.49
CA GLU A 738 -20.82 -28.62 -5.16
C GLU A 738 -21.92 -28.98 -6.16
N ASN A 739 -22.50 -27.98 -6.83
CA ASN A 739 -23.50 -28.17 -7.88
C ASN A 739 -22.89 -28.44 -9.27
N LEU A 740 -21.57 -28.31 -9.41
CA LEU A 740 -20.85 -28.55 -10.67
C LEU A 740 -20.36 -30.01 -10.69
N PRO A 741 -20.99 -30.92 -11.46
CA PRO A 741 -20.78 -32.37 -11.33
C PRO A 741 -19.37 -32.84 -11.73
N ASN A 742 -18.63 -32.01 -12.45
CA ASN A 742 -17.25 -32.24 -12.89
C ASN A 742 -16.20 -31.65 -11.94
N ALA A 743 -16.60 -31.01 -10.83
CA ALA A 743 -15.71 -30.47 -9.81
C ALA A 743 -15.58 -31.40 -8.58
N GLN A 744 -14.41 -31.39 -7.96
CA GLN A 744 -14.13 -32.15 -6.74
C GLN A 744 -13.18 -31.38 -5.82
N LEU A 745 -13.61 -31.14 -4.59
CA LEU A 745 -12.78 -30.60 -3.51
C LEU A 745 -11.79 -31.67 -3.03
N LEU A 746 -10.51 -31.31 -2.92
CA LEU A 746 -9.44 -32.21 -2.49
C LEU A 746 -8.94 -31.88 -1.07
N GLN A 747 -8.85 -30.61 -0.72
CA GLN A 747 -8.37 -30.13 0.58
C GLN A 747 -8.99 -28.76 0.92
N GLY A 748 -9.25 -28.53 2.21
CA GLY A 748 -9.78 -27.26 2.70
C GLY A 748 -11.25 -27.09 2.35
N GLU A 749 -11.63 -25.87 1.97
CA GLU A 749 -12.95 -25.50 1.44
C GLU A 749 -12.78 -24.73 0.13
N TYR A 750 -13.87 -24.42 -0.58
CA TYR A 750 -13.90 -23.43 -1.66
C TYR A 750 -13.77 -21.97 -1.16
N LEU A 751 -13.21 -21.80 0.03
CA LEU A 751 -13.07 -20.56 0.76
C LEU A 751 -11.77 -20.58 1.57
N ALA A 752 -10.97 -19.52 1.47
CA ALA A 752 -9.84 -19.23 2.36
C ALA A 752 -9.73 -17.71 2.55
N VAL A 753 -10.31 -17.21 3.64
CA VAL A 753 -10.53 -15.76 3.85
C VAL A 753 -9.84 -15.22 5.11
N HIS A 754 -8.92 -16.01 5.67
CA HIS A 754 -8.14 -15.68 6.86
C HIS A 754 -6.63 -15.84 6.63
N THR A 755 -6.18 -15.73 5.37
CA THR A 755 -4.80 -15.99 4.96
C THR A 755 -4.35 -14.98 3.94
N TYR A 756 -3.06 -14.69 3.94
CA TYR A 756 -2.38 -14.04 2.81
C TYR A 756 -1.77 -15.09 1.91
N GLY A 757 -1.77 -14.91 0.60
CA GLY A 757 -1.46 -16.02 -0.30
C GLY A 757 -1.51 -15.71 -1.79
N TRP A 758 -1.46 -16.78 -2.58
CA TRP A 758 -1.59 -16.79 -4.03
C TRP A 758 -2.18 -18.13 -4.50
N SER A 759 -2.68 -18.19 -5.74
CA SER A 759 -3.29 -19.40 -6.31
C SER A 759 -2.52 -19.94 -7.52
N GLU A 760 -2.24 -21.24 -7.51
CA GLU A 760 -1.65 -22.01 -8.60
C GLU A 760 -2.74 -22.74 -9.39
N PHE A 761 -2.69 -22.62 -10.71
CA PHE A 761 -3.56 -23.30 -11.65
C PHE A 761 -2.71 -24.28 -12.48
N GLU A 762 -3.07 -25.56 -12.46
CA GLU A 762 -2.37 -26.61 -13.17
C GLU A 762 -3.34 -27.39 -14.06
N ILE A 763 -3.08 -27.41 -15.37
CA ILE A 763 -3.78 -28.23 -16.35
C ILE A 763 -2.97 -29.49 -16.60
N THR A 764 -3.58 -30.63 -16.29
CA THR A 764 -2.94 -31.94 -16.47
C THR A 764 -2.82 -32.27 -17.97
N PRO A 765 -1.61 -32.61 -18.48
CA PRO A 765 -1.44 -33.01 -19.87
C PRO A 765 -2.34 -34.22 -20.23
N GLY A 766 -2.95 -34.19 -21.41
CA GLY A 766 -3.82 -35.26 -21.90
C GLY A 766 -5.25 -35.20 -21.34
N THR A 767 -5.45 -35.32 -20.02
CA THR A 767 -6.81 -35.29 -19.42
C THR A 767 -7.42 -33.89 -19.41
N GLN A 768 -6.57 -32.85 -19.46
CA GLN A 768 -6.95 -31.45 -19.36
C GLN A 768 -7.68 -31.12 -18.05
N GLN A 769 -7.58 -31.96 -17.03
CA GLN A 769 -8.12 -31.67 -15.70
C GLN A 769 -7.42 -30.44 -15.13
N LEU A 770 -8.20 -29.44 -14.73
CA LEU A 770 -7.72 -28.26 -14.02
C LEU A 770 -7.64 -28.57 -12.54
N ARG A 771 -6.47 -28.35 -11.92
CA ARG A 771 -6.27 -28.32 -10.49
C ARG A 771 -5.99 -26.89 -10.07
N VAL A 772 -6.68 -26.42 -9.05
CA VAL A 772 -6.42 -25.11 -8.44
C VAL A 772 -5.97 -25.33 -7.00
N THR A 773 -4.84 -24.73 -6.64
CA THR A 773 -4.24 -24.83 -5.31
C THR A 773 -3.99 -23.43 -4.77
N THR A 774 -4.63 -23.08 -3.65
CA THR A 774 -4.36 -21.82 -2.95
C THR A 774 -3.33 -22.08 -1.87
N TYR A 775 -2.23 -21.34 -1.94
CA TYR A 775 -1.18 -21.30 -0.93
C TYR A 775 -1.41 -20.11 -0.01
N GLY A 776 -1.15 -20.26 1.29
CA GLY A 776 -1.27 -19.14 2.21
C GLY A 776 -0.45 -19.26 3.49
N VAL A 777 -0.27 -18.12 4.14
CA VAL A 777 0.37 -17.94 5.45
C VAL A 777 -0.60 -17.28 6.42
N ALA A 778 -0.25 -17.32 7.71
CA ALA A 778 -0.94 -16.51 8.71
C ALA A 778 -0.80 -15.01 8.38
N PRO A 779 -1.88 -14.21 8.49
CA PRO A 779 -1.83 -12.78 8.19
C PRO A 779 -1.09 -12.01 9.31
N TYR A 780 -0.53 -10.87 8.95
CA TYR A 780 0.29 -10.02 9.83
C TYR A 780 0.13 -8.53 9.46
N THR A 781 0.30 -7.65 10.44
CA THR A 781 0.36 -6.20 10.25
C THR A 781 1.80 -5.71 10.12
N GLN A 782 1.98 -4.45 9.75
CA GLN A 782 3.27 -3.78 9.79
C GLN A 782 3.84 -3.77 11.22
N ALA A 783 2.98 -3.56 12.23
CA ALA A 783 3.38 -3.60 13.63
C ALA A 783 3.92 -4.98 14.03
N ASP A 784 3.25 -6.06 13.61
CA ASP A 784 3.72 -7.44 13.85
C ASP A 784 5.07 -7.70 13.17
N LEU A 785 5.22 -7.25 11.92
CA LEU A 785 6.46 -7.37 11.14
C LEU A 785 7.63 -6.63 11.80
N LEU A 786 7.41 -5.42 12.29
CA LEU A 786 8.46 -4.63 12.96
C LEU A 786 8.79 -5.16 14.36
N ALA A 787 7.78 -5.65 15.09
CA ALA A 787 7.98 -6.22 16.42
C ALA A 787 8.74 -7.56 16.39
N ASN A 788 8.55 -8.38 15.34
CA ASN A 788 9.24 -9.66 15.20
C ASN A 788 9.44 -10.08 13.74
N SER A 789 10.35 -9.38 13.06
CA SER A 789 10.65 -9.61 11.64
C SER A 789 11.13 -11.04 11.37
N THR A 790 11.88 -11.66 12.28
CA THR A 790 12.33 -13.06 12.13
C THR A 790 11.15 -14.03 12.09
N ALA A 791 10.13 -13.83 12.93
CA ALA A 791 8.94 -14.68 12.92
C ALA A 791 8.19 -14.56 11.59
N ILE A 792 7.95 -13.34 11.09
CA ILE A 792 7.25 -13.13 9.83
C ILE A 792 8.06 -13.67 8.64
N THR A 793 9.35 -13.32 8.55
CA THR A 793 10.26 -13.82 7.51
C THR A 793 10.44 -15.34 7.53
N SER A 794 10.09 -16.02 8.62
CA SER A 794 10.10 -17.49 8.71
C SER A 794 8.82 -18.19 8.27
N LEU A 795 7.71 -17.48 8.01
CA LEU A 795 6.41 -18.06 7.62
C LEU A 795 6.44 -18.74 6.24
N GLN A 796 6.19 -20.05 6.17
CA GLN A 796 6.15 -20.80 4.90
C GLN A 796 4.71 -20.87 4.35
N PRO A 797 4.49 -20.59 3.05
CA PRO A 797 3.19 -20.83 2.42
C PRO A 797 2.81 -22.31 2.43
N GLU A 798 1.60 -22.60 2.87
CA GLU A 798 1.01 -23.95 2.94
C GLU A 798 -0.24 -24.04 2.06
N ILE A 799 -0.64 -25.24 1.66
CA ILE A 799 -1.90 -25.43 0.93
C ILE A 799 -3.07 -25.20 1.89
N VAL A 800 -3.87 -24.19 1.61
CA VAL A 800 -5.06 -23.84 2.41
C VAL A 800 -6.36 -24.27 1.76
N SER A 801 -6.38 -24.37 0.42
CA SER A 801 -7.48 -24.92 -0.37
C SER A 801 -6.94 -25.63 -1.61
N GLN A 802 -7.57 -26.72 -2.03
CA GLN A 802 -7.29 -27.37 -3.30
C GLN A 802 -8.53 -28.09 -3.85
N PHE A 803 -8.79 -27.92 -5.14
CA PHE A 803 -9.84 -28.64 -5.86
C PHE A 803 -9.42 -28.95 -7.30
N VAL A 804 -10.20 -29.81 -7.97
CA VAL A 804 -10.06 -30.12 -9.39
C VAL A 804 -11.37 -29.96 -10.13
N VAL A 805 -11.30 -29.64 -11.41
CA VAL A 805 -12.43 -29.58 -12.34
C VAL A 805 -12.06 -30.29 -13.63
N ASN A 806 -12.87 -31.26 -14.06
CA ASN A 806 -12.71 -31.88 -15.37
C ASN A 806 -13.36 -30.99 -16.43
N PRO A 807 -12.74 -30.79 -17.61
CA PRO A 807 -13.36 -29.98 -18.66
C PRO A 807 -14.62 -30.68 -19.19
N VAL A 808 -15.60 -29.87 -19.62
CA VAL A 808 -16.88 -30.30 -20.23
C VAL A 808 -16.75 -30.43 -21.73
#